data_AF-A0A3A0GAY3-F1
#
_entry.id   AF-A0A3A0GAY3-F1
#
_cell.length_a   1.000
_cell.length_b   1.000
_cell.length_c   1.000
_cell.angle_alpha   90.00
_cell.angle_beta   90.00
_cell.angle_gamma   90.00
#
_symmetry.space_group_name_H-M   'P 1'
#
loop_
_entity.id
_entity.type
_entity.pdbx_description
1 polymer ?
#
loop_
_entity_poly.entity_id
_entity_poly.type
_entity_poly.pdbx_seq_one_letter_code
_entity_poly.pdbx_strand_id
1 'polypeptide(L)'
;MRKLGVLPALFFAFLFLFTSEKVFADDGEVARLDSKQGKVEGLFQGEKDFKEIDPGAIFKAGDIIRTARYARAEVVFKSGVFLRLASGTTLQFQSEDPNDPGRQKVNMDQGKGYFLGRGVSEAPNIYTPAVTTAIRGTEFVVEADHRSTTVSVINGQVDCRNKHGQVLLGAGEQSYTEIGKAPTKAVIVNQNDAVQWALNYPVSIKPAVLRDPGLSPTIEQSLAAYQRGDLEAALGTLDSAGSSAEALISKSAMQLSLGDVEGAQRSMASAENLLRSRPDSALSARLHAQKAIVAIVQNDRDLADRLCREALALDPASEEALLAQSYLAQSRFDLGGAAEALKRIVAANPNQAFALARLAEIKLSSGEVQEAQGLAAQALAIDPGNNYALSVRGFIHLIRDESHEARAIFSKLVDANSSLALPHLGLGLAIIRQGDLEGGRVHLQKAAHLEPTTAIYRSYLGKAFFEEEKEDLAGTEYNEAMRLDPRDPTPYLYRAYNQLSANKVVAALDDVEKSIELNNNRAVYRSSLLLDQDLGVRSAGLSEIFTSLGFDQAARVEAIKSINRDYGNFSAHRLLAESYTTIQLNDASLSEREVADLLSPLSFNLIRSPAASSQASLNDYNALFDRSQQRTELASTLSTYDDQIAPYVAQAGKGDRYGYYMAYESDMRDGTRGGNHLQSHLLSGAVQYQLDYENRFIAKGKGLYRDFKDSNLELDQTKFEDYEFALGYNRRMGPASHLLLQTNFSNERNNFKDHFTTRIAEILETSLGELYGLEDELLLDEFSRERVKSSRSSAQYIYDSDLVSLVVGSQIYFSDVEREESSDVLDDAFALFSQVPYTVRSQAYPELNSQDYYTYTSWHLADWVDINLGANYSEIELEEREVPPFLSDSRNRSRLNPKFGATFYPTSTTTVRTAYFETLRKSSLEDMTALEPTLVGGINQRFTDISGTRARNYGAGIDQKVPGFAYFGIEGIHRDVIEDFSSATTNVLFDFDNFETGSDASYNGAFEDHQDQDLVNAYYYQVFSKQWVGTADWQYSMVERTDPDLYQEYETNKLRFGLRYFDPTGLFTFCQGTWRDQDVTGGDFFESGGDTFWVFDLGIGYRIPKRHGSIQLKITNIFDEEFNYDQTLGLEEVVRPDLGATLLATFNF
;
A
#
# COMPACT_ATOMS: atom_id res chain seq x y z
N MET A 1 24.39 -30.15 32.11
CA MET A 1 25.32 -29.62 33.13
C MET A 1 26.13 -28.45 32.54
N ARG A 2 26.01 -27.28 33.17
CA ARG A 2 27.01 -26.20 33.38
C ARG A 2 27.70 -25.51 32.18
N LYS A 3 27.23 -24.28 31.94
CA LYS A 3 27.93 -22.98 31.70
C LYS A 3 27.64 -22.34 30.33
N LEU A 4 26.51 -21.66 30.21
CA LEU A 4 26.44 -20.40 29.48
C LEU A 4 26.54 -19.25 30.49
N GLY A 5 27.54 -18.41 30.29
CA GLY A 5 27.82 -17.25 31.12
C GLY A 5 26.84 -16.12 30.86
N VAL A 6 26.28 -15.61 31.94
CA VAL A 6 25.50 -14.38 32.05
C VAL A 6 26.36 -13.19 31.59
N LEU A 7 25.85 -12.42 30.63
CA LEU A 7 26.31 -11.06 30.36
C LEU A 7 25.15 -10.23 29.75
N PRO A 8 24.36 -9.53 30.58
CA PRO A 8 23.68 -8.32 30.15
C PRO A 8 24.09 -7.18 31.08
N ALA A 9 25.23 -6.55 30.78
CA ALA A 9 25.67 -5.36 31.50
C ALA A 9 26.56 -4.51 30.58
N LEU A 10 26.03 -4.11 29.42
CA LEU A 10 26.63 -3.08 28.55
C LEU A 10 25.62 -2.52 27.52
N PHE A 11 24.33 -2.44 27.87
CA PHE A 11 23.27 -1.89 27.00
C PHE A 11 22.62 -0.60 27.54
N PHE A 12 23.15 0.00 28.61
CA PHE A 12 22.53 1.17 29.27
C PHE A 12 23.43 2.40 29.41
N ALA A 13 24.44 2.55 28.55
CA ALA A 13 25.35 3.70 28.59
C ALA A 13 25.77 4.20 27.19
N PHE A 14 24.82 4.37 26.28
CA PHE A 14 25.04 5.10 25.01
C PHE A 14 23.80 5.83 24.50
N LEU A 15 22.97 6.34 25.40
CA LEU A 15 21.88 7.27 25.11
C LEU A 15 22.11 8.52 25.95
N PHE A 16 21.95 9.69 25.34
CA PHE A 16 22.39 11.03 25.77
C PHE A 16 23.80 11.46 25.35
N LEU A 17 23.93 11.86 24.08
CA LEU A 17 24.67 13.05 23.65
C LEU A 17 24.42 13.33 22.15
N PHE A 18 23.17 13.69 21.80
CA PHE A 18 22.87 14.43 20.58
C PHE A 18 21.79 15.46 20.88
N THR A 19 22.19 16.55 21.54
CA THR A 19 21.46 17.82 21.47
C THR A 19 22.17 18.67 20.42
N SER A 20 21.72 18.61 19.17
CA SER A 20 22.03 19.68 18.21
C SER A 20 21.00 20.79 18.37
N GLU A 21 21.10 21.55 19.47
CA GLU A 21 20.53 22.89 19.47
C GLU A 21 21.45 23.77 18.62
N LYS A 22 21.04 24.04 17.38
CA LYS A 22 21.42 25.31 16.76
C LYS A 22 20.73 26.41 17.54
N VAL A 23 21.43 26.91 18.54
CA VAL A 23 21.15 28.19 19.18
C VAL A 23 21.15 29.25 18.07
N PHE A 24 19.97 29.72 17.68
CA PHE A 24 19.86 31.00 16.98
C PHE A 24 20.46 32.06 17.90
N ALA A 25 21.50 32.76 17.45
CA ALA A 25 21.91 34.00 18.10
C ALA A 25 20.71 34.96 18.06
N ASP A 26 20.34 35.49 19.23
CA ASP A 26 19.18 36.35 19.41
C ASP A 26 19.47 37.76 18.87
N ASP A 27 19.43 37.91 17.54
CA ASP A 27 19.76 39.15 16.82
C ASP A 27 18.56 40.13 16.68
N GLY A 28 17.43 39.84 17.33
CA GLY A 28 16.19 40.62 17.22
C GLY A 28 15.44 40.42 15.89
N GLU A 29 15.66 39.29 15.21
CA GLU A 29 14.94 38.88 13.98
C GLU A 29 13.44 38.67 14.27
N VAL A 30 12.60 39.36 13.50
CA VAL A 30 11.13 39.25 13.54
C VAL A 30 10.65 38.41 12.37
N ALA A 31 11.18 38.68 11.18
CA ALA A 31 10.85 37.99 9.94
C ALA A 31 12.02 38.05 8.95
N ARG A 32 11.95 37.26 7.87
CA ARG A 32 12.94 37.24 6.79
C ARG A 32 12.27 37.19 5.42
N LEU A 33 12.82 37.90 4.44
CA LEU A 33 12.44 37.77 3.04
C LEU A 33 12.92 36.42 2.50
N ASP A 34 11.99 35.60 2.02
CA ASP A 34 12.24 34.22 1.61
C ASP A 34 12.27 34.08 0.07
N SER A 35 11.36 34.76 -0.62
CA SER A 35 11.37 34.86 -2.09
C SER A 35 10.87 36.22 -2.58
N LYS A 36 11.26 36.61 -3.79
CA LYS A 36 10.70 37.78 -4.49
C LYS A 36 10.50 37.50 -5.98
N GLN A 37 9.47 38.12 -6.55
CA GLN A 37 9.29 38.30 -7.99
C GLN A 37 9.21 39.80 -8.24
N GLY A 38 10.04 40.33 -9.13
CA GLY A 38 10.12 41.77 -9.37
C GLY A 38 10.79 42.55 -8.23
N LYS A 39 10.64 43.87 -8.26
CA LYS A 39 11.32 44.77 -7.33
C LYS A 39 10.64 44.83 -5.96
N VAL A 40 11.40 44.51 -4.91
CA VAL A 40 10.97 44.58 -3.50
C VAL A 40 11.95 45.46 -2.75
N GLU A 41 11.42 46.38 -1.95
CA GLU A 41 12.21 47.38 -1.25
C GLU A 41 12.02 47.29 0.27
N GLY A 42 13.09 47.53 1.02
CA GLY A 42 13.10 47.61 2.48
C GLY A 42 13.51 49.00 2.96
N LEU A 43 12.94 49.44 4.08
CA LEU A 43 13.41 50.59 4.86
C LEU A 43 13.76 50.10 6.26
N PHE A 44 15.05 50.08 6.55
CA PHE A 44 15.60 49.57 7.80
C PHE A 44 15.86 50.69 8.81
N GLN A 45 15.82 50.36 10.10
CA GLN A 45 16.08 51.33 11.16
C GLN A 45 17.39 52.10 10.95
N GLY A 46 17.32 53.43 11.04
CA GLY A 46 18.47 54.33 10.84
C GLY A 46 18.70 54.76 9.40
N GLU A 47 18.01 54.14 8.44
CA GLU A 47 18.02 54.56 7.03
C GLU A 47 16.89 55.57 6.74
N LYS A 48 17.10 56.44 5.75
CA LYS A 48 16.12 57.46 5.34
C LYS A 48 15.36 57.12 4.07
N ASP A 49 15.91 56.23 3.26
CA ASP A 49 15.42 55.91 1.93
C ASP A 49 15.21 54.39 1.78
N PHE A 50 14.20 54.01 1.01
CA PHE A 50 13.97 52.61 0.65
C PHE A 50 15.08 52.10 -0.26
N LYS A 51 15.54 50.87 -0.01
CA LYS A 51 16.54 50.17 -0.84
C LYS A 51 15.96 48.88 -1.37
N GLU A 52 16.38 48.48 -2.56
CA GLU A 52 16.05 47.15 -3.06
C GLU A 52 16.70 46.07 -2.17
N ILE A 53 15.97 45.00 -1.90
CA ILE A 53 16.37 43.90 -1.02
C ILE A 53 16.30 42.57 -1.75
N ASP A 54 17.21 41.66 -1.41
CA ASP A 54 17.30 40.32 -1.98
C ASP A 54 16.84 39.24 -0.97
N PRO A 55 16.42 38.05 -1.44
CA PRO A 55 16.09 36.93 -0.57
C PRO A 55 17.17 36.68 0.49
N GLY A 56 16.74 36.40 1.71
CA GLY A 56 17.61 36.29 2.89
C GLY A 56 17.66 37.56 3.75
N ALA A 57 17.13 38.70 3.29
CA ALA A 57 17.08 39.93 4.08
C ALA A 57 16.29 39.75 5.39
N ILE A 58 16.92 40.05 6.53
CA ILE A 58 16.34 39.93 7.87
C ILE A 58 15.65 41.25 8.26
N PHE A 59 14.44 41.16 8.79
CA PHE A 59 13.68 42.28 9.33
C PHE A 59 13.64 42.23 10.84
N LYS A 60 13.91 43.37 11.46
CA LYS A 60 13.77 43.62 12.91
C LYS A 60 12.52 44.45 13.17
N ALA A 61 12.13 44.54 14.44
CA ALA A 61 11.03 45.41 14.85
C ALA A 61 11.30 46.86 14.41
N GLY A 62 10.36 47.49 13.73
CA GLY A 62 10.44 48.86 13.19
C GLY A 62 10.69 48.93 11.68
N ASP A 63 11.23 47.87 11.07
CA ASP A 63 11.54 47.83 9.63
C ASP A 63 10.28 47.73 8.76
N ILE A 64 10.37 48.24 7.52
CA ILE A 64 9.26 48.27 6.57
C ILE A 64 9.66 47.54 5.28
N ILE A 65 8.76 46.72 4.75
CA ILE A 65 8.84 46.12 3.41
C ILE A 65 7.78 46.72 2.49
N ARG A 66 8.16 46.95 1.22
CA ARG A 66 7.27 47.45 0.17
C ARG A 66 7.45 46.66 -1.12
N THR A 67 6.36 46.21 -1.73
CA THR A 67 6.36 45.61 -3.07
C THR A 67 6.01 46.64 -4.14
N ALA A 68 6.76 46.65 -5.24
CA ALA A 68 6.47 47.51 -6.40
C ALA A 68 5.19 47.10 -7.16
N ARG A 69 4.87 47.85 -8.22
CA ARG A 69 3.65 47.64 -9.04
C ARG A 69 3.57 46.27 -9.72
N TYR A 70 4.72 45.72 -10.11
CA TYR A 70 4.84 44.40 -10.77
C TYR A 70 5.71 43.47 -9.93
N ALA A 71 5.41 43.39 -8.63
CA ALA A 71 6.18 42.59 -7.70
C ALA A 71 5.32 41.77 -6.74
N ARG A 72 5.88 40.64 -6.30
CA ARG A 72 5.37 39.80 -5.20
C ARG A 72 6.54 39.45 -4.28
N ALA A 73 6.26 39.29 -2.99
CA ALA A 73 7.27 38.93 -2.01
C ALA A 73 6.72 37.85 -1.08
N GLU A 74 7.61 36.99 -0.59
CA GLU A 74 7.28 36.03 0.45
C GLU A 74 8.16 36.26 1.66
N VAL A 75 7.51 36.31 2.81
CA VAL A 75 8.12 36.59 4.10
C VAL A 75 7.81 35.42 5.02
N VAL A 76 8.82 34.97 5.75
CA VAL A 76 8.67 33.95 6.78
C VAL A 76 8.91 34.62 8.13
N PHE A 77 7.94 34.51 9.03
CA PHE A 77 8.08 35.00 10.40
C PHE A 77 8.92 34.02 11.24
N LYS A 78 9.56 34.51 12.30
CA LYS A 78 10.28 33.66 13.27
C LYS A 78 9.40 32.54 13.85
N SER A 79 8.09 32.77 13.94
CA SER A 79 7.10 31.78 14.39
C SER A 79 6.81 30.66 13.37
N GLY A 80 7.36 30.72 12.15
CA GLY A 80 7.12 29.76 11.08
C GLY A 80 5.86 30.03 10.24
N VAL A 81 5.22 31.19 10.43
CA VAL A 81 4.10 31.64 9.58
C VAL A 81 4.65 32.16 8.25
N PHE A 82 4.07 31.69 7.15
CA PHE A 82 4.37 32.19 5.80
C PHE A 82 3.40 33.31 5.42
N LEU A 83 3.93 34.38 4.83
CA LEU A 83 3.18 35.52 4.33
C LEU A 83 3.59 35.82 2.90
N ARG A 84 2.64 35.74 1.97
CA ARG A 84 2.80 36.22 0.59
C ARG A 84 2.21 37.62 0.47
N LEU A 85 2.93 38.54 -0.15
CA LEU A 85 2.53 39.92 -0.38
C LEU A 85 2.23 40.15 -1.87
N ALA A 86 1.08 40.75 -2.16
CA ALA A 86 0.72 41.19 -3.51
C ALA A 86 1.48 42.46 -3.90
N SER A 87 1.32 42.90 -5.15
CA SER A 87 1.89 44.17 -5.63
C SER A 87 1.32 45.38 -4.89
N GLY A 88 2.15 46.41 -4.70
CA GLY A 88 1.75 47.65 -4.03
C GLY A 88 1.48 47.53 -2.52
N THR A 89 1.95 46.45 -1.89
CA THR A 89 1.74 46.17 -0.48
C THR A 89 2.85 46.80 0.36
N THR A 90 2.47 47.48 1.44
CA THR A 90 3.40 48.07 2.42
C THR A 90 3.11 47.49 3.79
N LEU A 91 4.14 46.96 4.45
CA LEU A 91 4.01 46.28 5.73
C LEU A 91 5.16 46.67 6.66
N GLN A 92 4.82 46.99 7.91
CA GLN A 92 5.77 47.32 8.96
C GLN A 92 5.78 46.22 10.02
N PHE A 93 6.96 45.68 10.30
CA PHE A 93 7.19 44.73 11.37
C PHE A 93 7.31 45.48 12.70
N GLN A 94 6.62 45.02 13.75
CA GLN A 94 6.80 45.55 15.11
C GLN A 94 7.25 44.44 16.06
N SER A 95 7.59 44.84 17.29
CA SER A 95 7.87 43.91 18.38
C SER A 95 6.59 43.18 18.80
N GLU A 96 6.68 42.50 19.94
CA GLU A 96 5.53 41.86 20.60
C GLU A 96 4.35 42.83 20.76
N ASP A 97 3.14 42.33 20.50
CA ASP A 97 1.88 43.05 20.63
C ASP A 97 1.61 43.31 22.12
N PRO A 98 1.56 44.59 22.56
CA PRO A 98 1.32 44.91 23.96
C PRO A 98 -0.03 44.39 24.48
N ASN A 99 -0.98 44.12 23.59
CA ASN A 99 -2.32 43.64 23.94
C ASN A 99 -2.45 42.11 23.84
N ASP A 100 -1.43 41.41 23.37
CA ASP A 100 -1.43 39.96 23.16
C ASP A 100 0.00 39.40 23.29
N PRO A 101 0.51 39.26 24.54
CA PRO A 101 1.87 38.79 24.81
C PRO A 101 2.12 37.42 24.17
N GLY A 102 3.27 37.26 23.53
CA GLY A 102 3.66 36.10 22.73
C GLY A 102 3.39 36.24 21.24
N ARG A 103 2.69 37.30 20.79
CA ARG A 103 2.40 37.52 19.36
C ARG A 103 3.09 38.76 18.83
N GLN A 104 3.59 38.68 17.61
CA GLN A 104 4.15 39.84 16.93
C GLN A 104 3.04 40.75 16.41
N LYS A 105 3.28 42.07 16.46
CA LYS A 105 2.40 43.05 15.81
C LYS A 105 2.92 43.39 14.42
N VAL A 106 2.03 43.39 13.44
CA VAL A 106 2.35 43.75 12.05
C VAL A 106 1.35 44.78 11.56
N ASN A 107 1.82 45.94 11.10
CA ASN A 107 0.96 46.95 10.50
C ASN A 107 0.96 46.79 8.97
N MET A 108 -0.23 46.73 8.37
CA MET A 108 -0.42 46.73 6.93
C MET A 108 -1.26 47.94 6.54
N ASP A 109 -0.60 48.97 6.02
CA ASP A 109 -1.25 50.24 5.68
C ASP A 109 -2.12 50.11 4.43
N GLN A 110 -1.62 49.37 3.43
CA GLN A 110 -2.30 49.09 2.17
C GLN A 110 -1.73 47.82 1.51
N GLY A 111 -2.54 47.17 0.69
CA GLY A 111 -2.16 46.02 -0.13
C GLY A 111 -2.90 44.73 0.23
N LYS A 112 -2.41 43.60 -0.28
CA LYS A 112 -2.98 42.28 -0.01
C LYS A 112 -1.92 41.33 0.53
N GLY A 113 -2.28 40.56 1.54
CA GLY A 113 -1.44 39.53 2.16
C GLY A 113 -2.17 38.20 2.28
N TYR A 114 -1.53 37.11 1.88
CA TYR A 114 -2.00 35.74 2.10
C TYR A 114 -1.12 35.09 3.18
N PHE A 115 -1.76 34.55 4.21
CA PHE A 115 -1.12 34.00 5.38
C PHE A 115 -1.40 32.50 5.50
N LEU A 116 -0.35 31.71 5.71
CA LEU A 116 -0.44 30.29 6.03
C LEU A 116 0.37 29.97 7.29
N GLY A 117 -0.34 29.69 8.39
CA GLY A 117 0.27 29.24 9.65
C GLY A 117 -0.43 27.98 10.15
N ARG A 118 0.22 26.83 10.01
CA ARG A 118 -0.29 25.54 10.51
C ARG A 118 0.39 25.13 11.80
N GLY A 119 -0.40 24.89 12.85
CA GLY A 119 0.10 24.46 14.16
C GLY A 119 0.89 25.50 14.93
N VAL A 120 0.77 26.80 14.59
CA VAL A 120 1.50 27.89 15.23
C VAL A 120 0.56 28.70 16.15
N SER A 121 0.85 28.72 17.46
CA SER A 121 0.08 29.48 18.46
C SER A 121 0.39 30.99 18.48
N GLU A 122 1.58 31.37 17.99
CA GLU A 122 2.16 32.72 18.01
C GLU A 122 2.08 33.44 16.65
N ALA A 123 1.02 33.20 15.88
CA ALA A 123 0.83 33.89 14.61
C ALA A 123 0.67 35.42 14.82
N PRO A 124 1.22 36.27 13.92
CA PRO A 124 1.27 37.71 14.11
C PRO A 124 -0.11 38.36 14.02
N ASN A 125 -0.43 39.30 14.91
CA ASN A 125 -1.66 40.10 14.79
C ASN A 125 -1.49 41.17 13.69
N ILE A 126 -2.40 41.19 12.71
CA ILE A 126 -2.33 42.15 11.59
C ILE A 126 -3.22 43.34 11.88
N TYR A 127 -2.62 44.52 11.90
CA TYR A 127 -3.27 45.81 12.13
C TYR A 127 -3.41 46.53 10.79
N THR A 128 -4.65 46.80 10.41
CA THR A 128 -4.98 47.62 9.24
C THR A 128 -5.63 48.93 9.70
N PRO A 129 -5.79 49.94 8.82
CA PRO A 129 -6.51 51.16 9.17
C PRO A 129 -7.96 50.94 9.65
N ALA A 130 -8.62 49.85 9.24
CA ALA A 130 -10.02 49.60 9.58
C ALA A 130 -10.22 48.56 10.70
N VAL A 131 -9.37 47.52 10.77
CA VAL A 131 -9.57 46.38 11.68
C VAL A 131 -8.25 45.73 12.13
N THR A 132 -8.24 45.20 13.35
CA THR A 132 -7.19 44.31 13.84
C THR A 132 -7.65 42.87 13.69
N THR A 133 -6.78 42.02 13.14
CA THR A 133 -7.01 40.58 13.01
C THR A 133 -6.18 39.84 14.06
N ALA A 134 -6.84 39.00 14.84
CA ALA A 134 -6.18 38.06 15.75
C ALA A 134 -6.38 36.63 15.26
N ILE A 135 -5.27 35.92 15.10
CA ILE A 135 -5.18 34.66 14.37
C ILE A 135 -5.29 33.47 15.33
N ARG A 136 -6.00 32.40 14.97
CA ARG A 136 -5.97 31.12 15.71
C ARG A 136 -5.66 29.95 14.79
N GLY A 137 -4.38 29.76 14.45
CA GLY A 137 -3.89 28.62 13.66
C GLY A 137 -4.57 28.48 12.29
N THR A 138 -4.46 29.51 11.44
CA THR A 138 -5.32 29.67 10.27
C THR A 138 -4.61 29.92 8.95
N GLU A 139 -5.39 29.77 7.88
CA GLU A 139 -5.10 30.19 6.52
C GLU A 139 -6.12 31.27 6.10
N PHE A 140 -5.65 32.46 5.74
CA PHE A 140 -6.52 33.60 5.46
C PHE A 140 -5.87 34.66 4.57
N VAL A 141 -6.69 35.54 4.01
CA VAL A 141 -6.29 36.67 3.17
C VAL A 141 -6.75 37.97 3.81
N VAL A 142 -5.87 38.96 3.88
CA VAL A 142 -6.20 40.33 4.26
C VAL A 142 -5.95 41.25 3.09
N GLU A 143 -6.92 42.07 2.76
CA GLU A 143 -6.82 43.14 1.77
C GLU A 143 -7.18 44.46 2.44
N ALA A 144 -6.27 45.43 2.42
CA ALA A 144 -6.49 46.76 2.96
C ALA A 144 -6.27 47.82 1.88
N ASP A 145 -7.19 48.77 1.79
CA ASP A 145 -7.05 49.97 0.98
C ASP A 145 -7.32 51.23 1.82
N HIS A 146 -7.33 52.40 1.17
CA HIS A 146 -7.56 53.67 1.86
C HIS A 146 -8.99 53.88 2.39
N ARG A 147 -9.91 52.94 2.18
CA ARG A 147 -11.34 53.06 2.50
C ARG A 147 -11.84 51.92 3.38
N SER A 148 -11.27 50.73 3.25
CA SER A 148 -11.79 49.51 3.84
C SER A 148 -10.73 48.42 4.02
N THR A 149 -11.08 47.43 4.82
CA THR A 149 -10.34 46.19 4.96
C THR A 149 -11.27 45.01 4.81
N THR A 150 -10.83 44.05 4.01
CA THR A 150 -11.49 42.78 3.77
C THR A 150 -10.63 41.66 4.34
N VAL A 151 -11.22 40.77 5.12
CA VAL A 151 -10.54 39.61 5.69
C VAL A 151 -11.30 38.36 5.29
N SER A 152 -10.67 37.44 4.57
CA SER A 152 -11.30 36.20 4.07
C SER A 152 -10.61 34.99 4.69
N VAL A 153 -11.36 34.11 5.35
CA VAL A 153 -10.80 32.92 6.00
C VAL A 153 -10.98 31.70 5.11
N ILE A 154 -9.86 31.07 4.75
CA ILE A 154 -9.85 29.82 3.97
C ILE A 154 -10.05 28.67 4.93
N ASN A 155 -9.25 28.62 5.99
CA ASN A 155 -9.31 27.56 7.00
C ASN A 155 -8.99 28.10 8.41
N GLY A 156 -9.66 27.55 9.42
CA GLY A 156 -9.50 27.94 10.83
C GLY A 156 -10.43 29.09 11.26
N GLN A 157 -10.02 29.90 12.25
CA GLN A 157 -10.78 31.06 12.75
C GLN A 157 -9.95 32.35 12.89
N VAL A 158 -10.50 33.48 12.43
CA VAL A 158 -9.89 34.81 12.56
C VAL A 158 -10.84 35.76 13.27
N ASP A 159 -10.36 36.36 14.36
CA ASP A 159 -11.10 37.37 15.10
C ASP A 159 -10.80 38.76 14.53
N CYS A 160 -11.83 39.43 14.02
CA CYS A 160 -11.77 40.75 13.43
C CYS A 160 -12.37 41.78 14.38
N ARG A 161 -11.54 42.66 14.95
CA ARG A 161 -11.97 43.63 15.98
C ARG A 161 -11.50 45.05 15.70
N ASN A 162 -12.36 46.01 16.03
CA ASN A 162 -11.99 47.41 16.17
C ASN A 162 -12.79 48.06 17.32
N LYS A 163 -12.58 49.36 17.55
CA LYS A 163 -13.26 50.08 18.64
C LYS A 163 -14.80 50.16 18.51
N HIS A 164 -15.35 49.80 17.35
CA HIS A 164 -16.78 49.88 17.06
C HIS A 164 -17.49 48.51 17.10
N GLY A 165 -16.73 47.40 17.09
CA GLY A 165 -17.31 46.05 17.17
C GLY A 165 -16.30 44.95 16.89
N GLN A 166 -16.78 43.70 17.00
CA GLN A 166 -15.99 42.49 16.84
C GLN A 166 -16.81 41.42 16.11
N VAL A 167 -16.16 40.68 15.20
CA VAL A 167 -16.74 39.55 14.47
C VAL A 167 -15.72 38.42 14.42
N LEU A 168 -16.15 37.21 14.80
CA LEU A 168 -15.37 35.98 14.60
C LEU A 168 -15.72 35.37 13.25
N LEU A 169 -14.71 35.15 12.41
CA LEU A 169 -14.81 34.47 11.12
C LEU A 169 -14.29 33.03 11.24
N GLY A 170 -14.99 32.08 10.65
CA GLY A 170 -14.58 30.71 10.40
C GLY A 170 -14.30 30.44 8.91
N ALA A 171 -13.94 29.20 8.56
CA ALA A 171 -13.66 28.79 7.19
C ALA A 171 -14.81 29.12 6.22
N GLY A 172 -14.48 29.76 5.08
CA GLY A 172 -15.46 30.19 4.08
C GLY A 172 -16.18 31.50 4.43
N GLU A 173 -15.80 32.16 5.52
CA GLU A 173 -16.41 33.42 5.94
C GLU A 173 -15.48 34.61 5.68
N GLN A 174 -16.09 35.76 5.42
CA GLN A 174 -15.38 37.01 5.15
C GLN A 174 -15.89 38.12 6.08
N SER A 175 -15.02 39.07 6.43
CA SER A 175 -15.45 40.37 6.95
C SER A 175 -15.14 41.48 5.96
N TYR A 176 -16.05 42.45 5.90
CA TYR A 176 -15.83 43.73 5.26
C TYR A 176 -15.96 44.83 6.31
N THR A 177 -14.96 45.71 6.37
CA THR A 177 -14.90 46.79 7.36
C THR A 177 -14.47 48.09 6.69
N GLU A 178 -15.38 49.07 6.60
CA GLU A 178 -15.00 50.44 6.25
C GLU A 178 -14.30 51.13 7.42
N ILE A 179 -13.34 52.01 7.14
CA ILE A 179 -12.63 52.76 8.17
C ILE A 179 -13.64 53.55 9.04
N GLY A 180 -13.61 53.31 10.35
CA GLY A 180 -14.49 53.98 11.32
C GLY A 180 -15.88 53.34 11.52
N LYS A 181 -16.18 52.21 10.88
CA LYS A 181 -17.38 51.40 11.13
C LYS A 181 -17.05 50.07 11.82
N ALA A 182 -18.05 49.41 12.41
CA ALA A 182 -17.86 48.07 12.97
C ALA A 182 -17.62 47.04 11.86
N PRO A 183 -16.79 46.01 12.08
CA PRO A 183 -16.62 44.91 11.13
C PRO A 183 -17.95 44.20 10.90
N THR A 184 -18.24 43.87 9.64
CA THR A 184 -19.47 43.15 9.26
C THR A 184 -19.13 41.84 8.56
N LYS A 185 -19.87 40.79 8.90
CA LYS A 185 -19.69 39.46 8.33
C LYS A 185 -20.41 39.38 6.98
N ALA A 186 -19.69 38.95 5.95
CA ALA A 186 -20.22 38.61 4.63
C ALA A 186 -19.92 37.14 4.32
N VAL A 187 -20.85 36.45 3.66
CA VAL A 187 -20.66 35.06 3.23
C VAL A 187 -20.19 35.07 1.78
N ILE A 188 -18.95 34.65 1.53
CA ILE A 188 -18.46 34.32 0.19
C ILE A 188 -18.48 32.80 0.04
N VAL A 189 -19.01 32.31 -1.09
CA VAL A 189 -19.20 30.87 -1.32
C VAL A 189 -17.94 30.19 -1.88
N ASN A 190 -16.97 30.94 -2.44
CA ASN A 190 -15.79 30.38 -3.09
C ASN A 190 -14.47 30.89 -2.48
N GLN A 191 -13.81 30.05 -1.68
CA GLN A 191 -12.52 30.35 -1.03
C GLN A 191 -11.37 30.50 -2.04
N ASN A 192 -11.46 29.85 -3.21
CA ASN A 192 -10.42 29.90 -4.23
C ASN A 192 -10.31 31.30 -4.87
N ASP A 193 -11.40 32.09 -4.85
CA ASP A 193 -11.44 33.46 -5.38
C ASP A 193 -10.53 34.39 -4.57
N ALA A 194 -10.42 34.17 -3.25
CA ALA A 194 -9.61 35.00 -2.36
C ALA A 194 -8.09 34.87 -2.61
N VAL A 195 -7.66 33.75 -3.18
CA VAL A 195 -6.23 33.44 -3.43
C VAL A 195 -5.85 33.43 -4.91
N GLN A 196 -6.74 33.81 -5.84
CA GLN A 196 -6.45 33.82 -7.28
C GLN A 196 -5.16 34.56 -7.64
N TRP A 197 -4.84 35.62 -6.90
CA TRP A 197 -3.64 36.44 -7.08
C TRP A 197 -2.35 35.78 -6.59
N ALA A 198 -2.46 34.81 -5.68
CA ALA A 198 -1.35 34.03 -5.14
C ALA A 198 -0.99 32.83 -6.05
N LEU A 199 -1.89 32.44 -6.97
CA LEU A 199 -1.70 31.27 -7.83
C LEU A 199 -0.63 31.47 -8.91
N ASN A 200 -0.15 30.34 -9.42
CA ASN A 200 0.72 30.23 -10.56
C ASN A 200 -0.10 29.86 -11.80
N TYR A 201 0.03 30.63 -12.89
CA TYR A 201 -0.67 30.36 -14.16
C TYR A 201 0.36 29.93 -15.21
N PRO A 202 0.33 28.66 -15.67
CA PRO A 202 1.36 28.10 -16.53
C PRO A 202 1.18 28.53 -18.00
N VAL A 203 1.21 29.84 -18.25
CA VAL A 203 1.15 30.40 -19.60
C VAL A 203 2.52 30.35 -20.26
N SER A 204 2.55 29.94 -21.53
CA SER A 204 3.77 29.99 -22.33
C SER A 204 4.11 31.46 -22.66
N ILE A 205 5.19 31.95 -22.06
CA ILE A 205 5.79 33.24 -22.41
C ILE A 205 7.00 32.91 -23.28
N LYS A 206 6.76 32.76 -24.60
CA LYS A 206 7.75 32.32 -25.60
C LYS A 206 9.11 32.97 -25.36
N PRO A 207 10.19 32.21 -25.09
CA PRO A 207 11.56 32.67 -25.23
C PRO A 207 12.21 31.89 -26.39
N ALA A 208 11.60 31.90 -27.58
CA ALA A 208 12.25 31.38 -28.76
C ALA A 208 13.20 32.45 -29.31
N VAL A 209 14.47 32.36 -28.88
CA VAL A 209 15.67 33.02 -29.42
C VAL A 209 15.42 33.83 -30.71
N LEU A 210 15.26 35.15 -30.58
CA LEU A 210 15.71 36.20 -31.51
C LEU A 210 15.45 36.05 -33.03
N ARG A 211 14.57 35.17 -33.50
CA ARG A 211 14.35 34.94 -34.95
C ARG A 211 12.93 34.50 -35.32
N ASP A 212 11.90 35.06 -34.71
CA ASP A 212 10.61 35.11 -35.40
C ASP A 212 10.63 36.37 -36.29
N PRO A 213 10.72 36.28 -37.62
CA PRO A 213 10.89 37.44 -38.50
C PRO A 213 9.72 38.45 -38.47
N GLY A 214 8.67 38.19 -37.67
CA GLY A 214 7.46 39.00 -37.56
C GLY A 214 7.19 39.66 -36.21
N LEU A 215 8.02 39.46 -35.17
CA LEU A 215 7.80 40.09 -33.85
C LEU A 215 8.08 41.60 -33.88
N SER A 216 7.19 42.39 -33.28
CA SER A 216 7.45 43.83 -33.09
C SER A 216 8.69 44.04 -32.21
N PRO A 217 9.60 44.99 -32.54
CA PRO A 217 10.78 45.31 -31.72
C PRO A 217 10.44 45.62 -30.25
N THR A 218 9.24 46.15 -30.00
CA THR A 218 8.78 46.45 -28.65
C THR A 218 8.47 45.19 -27.83
N ILE A 219 7.93 44.14 -28.47
CA ILE A 219 7.66 42.86 -27.82
C ILE A 219 8.98 42.13 -27.59
N GLU A 220 9.93 42.18 -28.54
CA GLU A 220 11.27 41.62 -28.36
C GLU A 220 11.99 42.27 -27.18
N GLN A 221 11.94 43.60 -27.06
CA GLN A 221 12.53 44.33 -25.94
C GLN A 221 11.87 43.95 -24.61
N SER A 222 10.54 43.86 -24.59
CA SER A 222 9.78 43.43 -23.39
C SER A 222 10.15 42.02 -22.97
N LEU A 223 10.20 41.08 -23.92
CA LEU A 223 10.57 39.69 -23.65
C LEU A 223 12.02 39.56 -23.18
N ALA A 224 12.95 40.31 -23.76
CA ALA A 224 14.34 40.33 -23.32
C ALA A 224 14.49 40.87 -21.88
N ALA A 225 13.66 41.86 -21.49
CA ALA A 225 13.61 42.33 -20.12
C ALA A 225 13.02 41.27 -19.16
N TYR A 226 11.93 40.60 -19.59
CA TYR A 226 11.31 39.50 -18.84
C TYR A 226 12.29 38.35 -18.59
N GLN A 227 13.08 37.96 -19.60
CA GLN A 227 14.11 36.92 -19.49
C GLN A 227 15.23 37.27 -18.49
N ARG A 228 15.54 38.57 -18.32
CA ARG A 228 16.50 39.04 -17.31
C ARG A 228 15.89 39.17 -15.91
N GLY A 229 14.60 38.86 -15.74
CA GLY A 229 13.87 39.06 -14.49
C GLY A 229 13.44 40.50 -14.24
N ASP A 230 13.68 41.42 -15.18
CA ASP A 230 13.30 42.84 -15.08
C ASP A 230 11.86 43.03 -15.53
N LEU A 231 10.94 42.65 -14.65
CA LEU A 231 9.49 42.70 -14.88
C LEU A 231 8.97 44.13 -15.02
N GLU A 232 9.61 45.08 -14.37
CA GLU A 232 9.23 46.49 -14.42
C GLU A 232 9.54 47.07 -15.81
N ALA A 233 10.73 46.80 -16.34
CA ALA A 233 11.05 47.17 -17.72
C ALA A 233 10.20 46.38 -18.74
N ALA A 234 9.94 45.09 -18.50
CA ALA A 234 9.17 44.25 -19.41
C ALA A 234 7.74 44.74 -19.60
N LEU A 235 6.99 44.89 -18.50
CA LEU A 235 5.61 45.34 -18.53
C LEU A 235 5.50 46.85 -18.79
N GLY A 236 6.48 47.65 -18.34
CA GLY A 236 6.55 49.08 -18.66
C GLY A 236 6.74 49.35 -20.16
N THR A 237 7.52 48.51 -20.85
CA THR A 237 7.68 48.57 -22.32
C THR A 237 6.35 48.26 -23.02
N LEU A 238 5.58 47.28 -22.54
CA LEU A 238 4.25 46.98 -23.11
C LEU A 238 3.19 48.03 -22.78
N ASP A 239 3.28 48.66 -21.61
CA ASP A 239 2.42 49.80 -21.22
C ASP A 239 2.62 51.00 -22.17
N SER A 240 3.85 51.23 -22.62
CA SER A 240 4.21 52.35 -23.49
C SER A 240 4.02 52.07 -24.99
N ALA A 241 3.98 50.79 -25.39
CA ALA A 241 3.84 50.32 -26.78
C ALA A 241 2.47 50.60 -27.43
N GLY A 242 1.43 50.89 -26.63
CA GLY A 242 0.05 51.06 -27.10
C GLY A 242 -0.74 49.74 -27.26
N SER A 243 -2.05 49.88 -27.49
CA SER A 243 -3.07 48.83 -27.44
C SER A 243 -3.13 47.96 -28.71
N SER A 244 -2.03 47.31 -29.15
CA SER A 244 -2.14 46.26 -30.18
C SER A 244 -2.64 44.95 -29.56
N ALA A 245 -3.36 44.12 -30.34
CA ALA A 245 -3.86 42.83 -29.83
C ALA A 245 -2.71 41.93 -29.36
N GLU A 246 -1.61 41.89 -30.12
CA GLU A 246 -0.41 41.10 -29.80
C GLU A 246 0.31 41.58 -28.52
N ALA A 247 0.48 42.90 -28.35
CA ALA A 247 1.07 43.46 -27.14
C ALA A 247 0.18 43.20 -25.90
N LEU A 248 -1.15 43.29 -26.06
CA LEU A 248 -2.10 43.01 -24.98
C LEU A 248 -2.13 41.53 -24.60
N ILE A 249 -2.05 40.61 -25.57
CA ILE A 249 -1.94 39.16 -25.33
C ILE A 249 -0.60 38.81 -24.65
N SER A 250 0.49 39.48 -25.03
CA SER A 250 1.80 39.27 -24.41
C SER A 250 1.82 39.82 -22.98
N LYS A 251 1.19 40.99 -22.78
CA LYS A 251 1.02 41.61 -21.47
C LYS A 251 0.16 40.75 -20.55
N SER A 252 -0.97 40.21 -21.04
CA SER A 252 -1.81 39.32 -20.22
C SER A 252 -1.06 38.06 -19.80
N ALA A 253 -0.20 37.48 -20.66
CA ALA A 253 0.64 36.35 -20.26
C ALA A 253 1.59 36.70 -19.11
N MET A 254 2.32 37.82 -19.21
CA MET A 254 3.23 38.28 -18.14
C MET A 254 2.49 38.67 -16.86
N GLN A 255 1.29 39.25 -16.98
CA GLN A 255 0.43 39.55 -15.82
C GLN A 255 -0.04 38.26 -15.13
N LEU A 256 -0.40 37.22 -15.89
CA LEU A 256 -0.76 35.91 -15.35
C LEU A 256 0.42 35.25 -14.62
N SER A 257 1.65 35.34 -15.14
CA SER A 257 2.83 34.81 -14.42
C SER A 257 3.12 35.57 -13.12
N LEU A 258 2.62 36.81 -12.98
CA LEU A 258 2.62 37.63 -11.77
C LEU A 258 1.36 37.50 -10.91
N GLY A 259 0.40 36.65 -11.28
CA GLY A 259 -0.88 36.52 -10.57
C GLY A 259 -1.73 37.79 -10.61
N ASP A 260 -1.43 38.76 -11.49
CA ASP A 260 -2.29 39.91 -11.77
C ASP A 260 -3.44 39.47 -12.70
N VAL A 261 -4.32 38.62 -12.19
CA VAL A 261 -5.42 38.01 -12.94
C VAL A 261 -6.39 39.08 -13.44
N GLU A 262 -6.73 40.05 -12.59
CA GLU A 262 -7.61 41.16 -12.95
C GLU A 262 -7.00 42.05 -14.05
N GLY A 263 -5.71 42.35 -13.96
CA GLY A 263 -4.99 43.05 -15.01
C GLY A 263 -4.94 42.25 -16.30
N ALA A 264 -4.66 40.94 -16.22
CA ALA A 264 -4.63 40.05 -17.38
C ALA A 264 -6.00 39.96 -18.07
N GLN A 265 -7.09 39.78 -17.32
CA GLN A 265 -8.45 39.75 -17.87
C GLN A 265 -8.83 41.06 -18.57
N ARG A 266 -8.44 42.21 -18.01
CA ARG A 266 -8.62 43.52 -18.67
C ARG A 266 -7.83 43.62 -19.97
N SER A 267 -6.59 43.15 -19.98
CA SER A 267 -5.75 43.09 -21.18
C SER A 267 -6.35 42.16 -22.24
N MET A 268 -6.82 40.97 -21.85
CA MET A 268 -7.49 40.00 -22.72
C MET A 268 -8.80 40.54 -23.32
N ALA A 269 -9.64 41.18 -22.52
CA ALA A 269 -10.90 41.79 -23.00
C ALA A 269 -10.62 42.91 -24.02
N SER A 270 -9.57 43.70 -23.77
CA SER A 270 -9.12 44.72 -24.71
C SER A 270 -8.59 44.11 -26.01
N ALA A 271 -7.81 43.03 -25.93
CA ALA A 271 -7.32 42.30 -27.10
C ALA A 271 -8.47 41.69 -27.91
N GLU A 272 -9.46 41.11 -27.25
CA GLU A 272 -10.64 40.52 -27.89
C GLU A 272 -11.44 41.56 -28.68
N ASN A 273 -11.66 42.75 -28.11
CA ASN A 273 -12.36 43.84 -28.80
C ASN A 273 -11.62 44.27 -30.07
N LEU A 274 -10.28 44.28 -30.06
CA LEU A 274 -9.48 44.59 -31.22
C LEU A 274 -9.57 43.49 -32.28
N LEU A 275 -9.48 42.22 -31.88
CA LEU A 275 -9.59 41.08 -32.78
C LEU A 275 -10.97 40.95 -33.42
N ARG A 276 -12.05 41.40 -32.75
CA ARG A 276 -13.38 41.53 -33.38
C ARG A 276 -13.39 42.53 -34.53
N SER A 277 -12.63 43.62 -34.41
CA SER A 277 -12.53 44.66 -35.46
C SER A 277 -11.50 44.34 -36.55
N ARG A 278 -10.47 43.54 -36.22
CA ARG A 278 -9.40 43.10 -37.11
C ARG A 278 -9.08 41.62 -36.80
N PRO A 279 -9.83 40.68 -37.38
CA PRO A 279 -9.66 39.26 -37.10
C PRO A 279 -8.27 38.76 -37.49
N ASP A 280 -7.64 38.04 -36.57
CA ASP A 280 -6.39 37.31 -36.78
C ASP A 280 -6.54 35.96 -36.08
N SER A 281 -6.53 34.87 -36.85
CA SER A 281 -6.79 33.53 -36.32
C SER A 281 -5.71 33.06 -35.35
N ALA A 282 -4.44 33.39 -35.60
CA ALA A 282 -3.33 32.97 -34.75
C ALA A 282 -3.35 33.71 -33.41
N LEU A 283 -3.58 35.03 -33.42
CA LEU A 283 -3.74 35.81 -32.18
C LEU A 283 -5.01 35.41 -31.43
N SER A 284 -6.09 35.10 -32.13
CA SER A 284 -7.33 34.63 -31.50
C SER A 284 -7.13 33.26 -30.84
N ALA A 285 -6.43 32.33 -31.50
CA ALA A 285 -6.09 31.03 -30.92
C ALA A 285 -5.27 31.18 -29.63
N ARG A 286 -4.23 32.04 -29.64
CA ARG A 286 -3.42 32.33 -28.45
C ARG A 286 -4.23 32.96 -27.31
N LEU A 287 -5.15 33.87 -27.63
CA LEU A 287 -6.04 34.48 -26.64
C LEU A 287 -6.99 33.43 -26.02
N HIS A 288 -7.61 32.57 -26.83
CA HIS A 288 -8.46 31.48 -26.34
C HIS A 288 -7.67 30.49 -25.48
N ALA A 289 -6.43 30.16 -25.87
CA ALA A 289 -5.55 29.32 -25.06
C ALA A 289 -5.24 29.93 -23.69
N GLN A 290 -4.93 31.24 -23.61
CA GLN A 290 -4.71 31.91 -22.32
C GLN A 290 -5.97 31.93 -21.44
N LYS A 291 -7.14 32.18 -22.03
CA LYS A 291 -8.42 32.09 -21.32
C LYS A 291 -8.70 30.66 -20.84
N ALA A 292 -8.33 29.65 -21.62
CA ALA A 292 -8.44 28.25 -21.21
C ALA A 292 -7.56 27.95 -20.00
N ILE A 293 -6.31 28.46 -19.96
CA ILE A 293 -5.44 28.33 -18.78
C ILE A 293 -6.07 28.97 -17.54
N VAL A 294 -6.65 30.16 -17.66
CA VAL A 294 -7.37 30.80 -16.54
C VAL A 294 -8.53 29.92 -16.07
N ALA A 295 -9.33 29.39 -17.00
CA ALA A 295 -10.44 28.50 -16.67
C ALA A 295 -9.97 27.18 -16.02
N ILE A 296 -8.84 26.61 -16.46
CA ILE A 296 -8.23 25.40 -15.85
C ILE A 296 -7.84 25.67 -14.40
N VAL A 297 -7.13 26.78 -14.14
CA VAL A 297 -6.70 27.16 -12.77
C VAL A 297 -7.90 27.47 -11.88
N GLN A 298 -8.99 27.99 -12.45
CA GLN A 298 -10.26 28.23 -11.76
C GLN A 298 -11.14 26.97 -11.63
N ASN A 299 -10.66 25.81 -12.11
CA ASN A 299 -11.37 24.54 -12.13
C ASN A 299 -12.70 24.55 -12.94
N ASP A 300 -12.86 25.49 -13.88
CA ASP A 300 -13.95 25.50 -14.87
C ASP A 300 -13.54 24.69 -16.12
N ARG A 301 -13.60 23.37 -15.97
CA ARG A 301 -13.16 22.41 -17.00
C ARG A 301 -14.02 22.46 -18.28
N ASP A 302 -15.27 22.86 -18.17
CA ASP A 302 -16.20 22.95 -19.32
C ASP A 302 -15.91 24.18 -20.17
N LEU A 303 -15.67 25.33 -19.54
CA LEU A 303 -15.23 26.52 -20.25
C LEU A 303 -13.85 26.30 -20.87
N ALA A 304 -12.91 25.71 -20.12
CA ALA A 304 -11.58 25.37 -20.62
C ALA A 304 -11.64 24.48 -21.87
N ASP A 305 -12.47 23.44 -21.86
CA ASP A 305 -12.65 22.53 -23.00
C ASP A 305 -13.18 23.22 -24.25
N ARG A 306 -14.21 24.06 -24.10
CA ARG A 306 -14.72 24.87 -25.22
C ARG A 306 -13.64 25.77 -25.78
N LEU A 307 -12.93 26.50 -24.92
CA LEU A 307 -11.87 27.44 -25.33
C LEU A 307 -10.69 26.73 -26.00
N CYS A 308 -10.28 25.55 -25.51
CA CYS A 308 -9.25 24.73 -26.17
C CYS A 308 -9.70 24.27 -27.56
N ARG A 309 -10.95 23.83 -27.72
CA ARG A 309 -11.51 23.44 -29.02
C ARG A 309 -11.59 24.62 -29.99
N GLU A 310 -12.04 25.78 -29.52
CA GLU A 310 -12.06 27.02 -30.30
C GLU A 310 -10.64 27.42 -30.74
N ALA A 311 -9.66 27.38 -29.83
CA ALA A 311 -8.27 27.70 -30.13
C ALA A 311 -7.68 26.79 -31.21
N LEU A 312 -7.86 25.47 -31.07
CA LEU A 312 -7.33 24.49 -32.03
C LEU A 312 -8.10 24.45 -33.36
N ALA A 313 -9.35 24.91 -33.38
CA ALA A 313 -10.10 25.10 -34.63
C ALA A 313 -9.59 26.32 -35.42
N LEU A 314 -9.15 27.36 -34.73
CA LEU A 314 -8.55 28.56 -35.34
C LEU A 314 -7.11 28.31 -35.82
N ASP A 315 -6.33 27.59 -35.03
CA ASP A 315 -4.96 27.18 -35.36
C ASP A 315 -4.63 25.80 -34.75
N PRO A 316 -4.70 24.72 -35.56
CA PRO A 316 -4.40 23.36 -35.11
C PRO A 316 -2.93 23.14 -34.68
N ALA A 317 -2.02 24.03 -35.07
CA ALA A 317 -0.59 23.95 -34.75
C ALA A 317 -0.18 24.93 -33.64
N SER A 318 -1.13 25.67 -33.06
CA SER A 318 -0.85 26.61 -31.97
C SER A 318 -0.25 25.87 -30.76
N GLU A 319 1.02 26.16 -30.49
CA GLU A 319 1.75 25.58 -29.36
C GLU A 319 1.05 25.91 -28.03
N GLU A 320 0.60 27.15 -27.84
CA GLU A 320 -0.13 27.56 -26.63
C GLU A 320 -1.47 26.83 -26.47
N ALA A 321 -2.20 26.59 -27.57
CA ALA A 321 -3.45 25.83 -27.53
C ALA A 321 -3.22 24.35 -27.22
N LEU A 322 -2.16 23.74 -27.78
CA LEU A 322 -1.77 22.37 -27.47
C LEU A 322 -1.28 22.21 -26.02
N LEU A 323 -0.56 23.20 -25.48
CA LEU A 323 -0.20 23.23 -24.07
C LEU A 323 -1.44 23.34 -23.17
N ALA A 324 -2.39 24.22 -23.49
CA ALA A 324 -3.65 24.32 -22.76
C ALA A 324 -4.47 23.02 -22.83
N GLN A 325 -4.49 22.36 -23.99
CA GLN A 325 -5.09 21.02 -24.15
C GLN A 325 -4.39 19.98 -23.27
N SER A 326 -3.05 20.01 -23.19
CA SER A 326 -2.29 19.12 -22.31
C SER A 326 -2.62 19.33 -20.82
N TYR A 327 -2.74 20.58 -20.37
CA TYR A 327 -3.14 20.89 -18.99
C TYR A 327 -4.61 20.51 -18.71
N LEU A 328 -5.51 20.70 -19.67
CA LEU A 328 -6.89 20.26 -19.54
C LEU A 328 -6.97 18.73 -19.41
N ALA A 329 -6.23 17.99 -20.23
CA ALA A 329 -6.16 16.53 -20.15
C ALA A 329 -5.61 16.08 -18.78
N GLN A 330 -4.54 16.69 -18.28
CA GLN A 330 -4.03 16.45 -16.91
C GLN A 330 -5.08 16.71 -15.82
N SER A 331 -5.86 17.81 -15.93
CA SER A 331 -6.94 18.10 -14.97
C SER A 331 -8.07 17.06 -15.00
N ARG A 332 -8.12 16.21 -16.04
CA ARG A 332 -9.05 15.09 -16.20
C ARG A 332 -8.38 13.74 -15.92
N PHE A 333 -7.16 13.73 -15.40
CA PHE A 333 -6.34 12.53 -15.19
C PHE A 333 -6.05 11.74 -16.49
N ASP A 334 -6.17 12.38 -17.66
CA ASP A 334 -5.84 11.81 -18.96
C ASP A 334 -4.38 12.11 -19.33
N LEU A 335 -3.46 11.34 -18.74
CA LEU A 335 -2.02 11.47 -19.03
C LEU A 335 -1.68 11.11 -20.49
N GLY A 336 -2.43 10.19 -21.10
CA GLY A 336 -2.26 9.78 -22.49
C GLY A 336 -2.58 10.92 -23.46
N GLY A 337 -3.74 11.55 -23.31
CA GLY A 337 -4.12 12.74 -24.08
C GLY A 337 -3.21 13.93 -23.81
N ALA A 338 -2.75 14.10 -22.56
CA ALA A 338 -1.77 15.13 -22.22
C ALA A 338 -0.44 14.94 -22.95
N ALA A 339 0.07 13.70 -23.00
CA ALA A 339 1.28 13.34 -23.73
C ALA A 339 1.11 13.52 -25.23
N GLU A 340 -0.05 13.16 -25.80
CA GLU A 340 -0.30 13.29 -27.24
C GLU A 340 -0.31 14.75 -27.70
N ALA A 341 -0.93 15.64 -26.92
CA ALA A 341 -0.88 17.07 -27.19
C ALA A 341 0.56 17.62 -27.20
N LEU A 342 1.40 17.18 -26.25
CA LEU A 342 2.81 17.57 -26.17
C LEU A 342 3.66 16.96 -27.30
N LYS A 343 3.41 15.70 -27.68
CA LYS A 343 4.08 15.05 -28.82
C LYS A 343 3.84 15.81 -30.12
N ARG A 344 2.64 16.36 -30.34
CA ARG A 344 2.35 17.21 -31.50
C ARG A 344 3.21 18.47 -31.53
N ILE A 345 3.48 19.08 -30.37
CA ILE A 345 4.39 20.23 -30.26
C ILE A 345 5.82 19.82 -30.59
N VAL A 346 6.31 18.74 -29.98
CA VAL A 346 7.69 18.24 -30.19
C VAL A 346 7.90 17.79 -31.64
N ALA A 347 6.89 17.19 -32.28
CA ALA A 347 6.95 16.80 -33.69
C ALA A 347 7.04 18.01 -34.63
N ALA A 348 6.31 19.08 -34.33
CA ALA A 348 6.37 20.33 -35.09
C ALA A 348 7.68 21.11 -34.83
N ASN A 349 8.19 21.05 -33.59
CA ASN A 349 9.38 21.77 -33.16
C ASN A 349 10.24 20.90 -32.20
N PRO A 350 11.17 20.09 -32.75
CA PRO A 350 12.00 19.20 -31.93
C PRO A 350 12.96 19.91 -30.97
N ASN A 351 13.25 21.20 -31.19
CA ASN A 351 14.16 22.00 -30.36
C ASN A 351 13.43 22.85 -29.30
N GLN A 352 12.17 22.52 -28.99
CA GLN A 352 11.41 23.24 -27.98
C GLN A 352 11.64 22.61 -26.58
N ALA A 353 12.64 23.11 -25.85
CA ALA A 353 13.02 22.57 -24.54
C ALA A 353 11.87 22.48 -23.53
N PHE A 354 10.94 23.44 -23.55
CA PHE A 354 9.80 23.45 -22.63
C PHE A 354 8.81 22.30 -22.88
N ALA A 355 8.38 22.03 -24.12
CA ALA A 355 7.50 20.87 -24.37
C ALA A 355 8.22 19.54 -24.13
N LEU A 356 9.52 19.43 -24.44
CA LEU A 356 10.30 18.24 -24.08
C LEU A 356 10.31 18.00 -22.57
N ALA A 357 10.51 19.06 -21.77
CA ALA A 357 10.48 18.99 -20.31
C ALA A 357 9.08 18.62 -19.78
N ARG A 358 8.02 19.22 -20.33
CA ARG A 358 6.63 18.86 -19.97
C ARG A 358 6.30 17.42 -20.36
N LEU A 359 6.73 16.96 -21.54
CA LEU A 359 6.51 15.58 -21.96
C LEU A 359 7.28 14.61 -21.06
N ALA A 360 8.51 14.96 -20.66
CA ALA A 360 9.28 14.19 -19.69
C ALA A 360 8.55 14.08 -18.34
N GLU A 361 7.93 15.16 -17.86
CA GLU A 361 7.11 15.15 -16.64
C GLU A 361 5.91 14.21 -16.77
N ILE A 362 5.15 14.29 -17.86
CA ILE A 362 4.01 13.38 -18.10
C ILE A 362 4.48 11.92 -18.18
N LYS A 363 5.60 11.66 -18.84
CA LYS A 363 6.18 10.32 -18.92
C LYS A 363 6.63 9.81 -17.56
N LEU A 364 7.20 10.68 -16.73
CA LEU A 364 7.55 10.34 -15.35
C LEU A 364 6.30 9.99 -14.54
N SER A 365 5.24 10.80 -14.66
CA SER A 365 3.92 10.58 -14.05
C SER A 365 3.28 9.25 -14.46
N SER A 366 3.47 8.83 -15.72
CA SER A 366 3.01 7.52 -16.22
C SER A 366 3.88 6.33 -15.79
N GLY A 367 5.03 6.58 -15.15
CA GLY A 367 5.99 5.56 -14.72
C GLY A 367 7.06 5.21 -15.74
N GLU A 368 7.04 5.85 -16.91
CA GLU A 368 7.97 5.63 -18.01
C GLU A 368 9.30 6.38 -17.73
N VAL A 369 9.98 6.01 -16.64
CA VAL A 369 11.15 6.72 -16.09
C VAL A 369 12.29 6.86 -17.10
N GLN A 370 12.55 5.83 -17.91
CA GLN A 370 13.62 5.82 -18.91
C GLN A 370 13.33 6.81 -20.05
N GLU A 371 12.10 6.83 -20.56
CA GLU A 371 11.67 7.79 -21.59
C GLU A 371 11.70 9.21 -21.03
N ALA A 372 11.18 9.40 -19.81
CA ALA A 372 11.25 10.68 -19.10
C ALA A 372 12.69 11.19 -18.94
N GLN A 373 13.63 10.31 -18.57
CA GLN A 373 15.05 10.66 -18.47
C GLN A 373 15.62 11.10 -19.82
N GLY A 374 15.30 10.38 -20.89
CA GLY A 374 15.76 10.71 -22.25
C GLY A 374 15.23 12.06 -22.75
N LEU A 375 13.96 12.34 -22.52
CA LEU A 375 13.32 13.62 -22.87
C LEU A 375 13.84 14.78 -22.03
N ALA A 376 14.02 14.60 -20.72
CA ALA A 376 14.61 15.61 -19.85
C ALA A 376 16.06 15.92 -20.23
N ALA A 377 16.85 14.90 -20.60
CA ALA A 377 18.21 15.09 -21.08
C ALA A 377 18.26 15.91 -22.39
N GLN A 378 17.33 15.66 -23.32
CA GLN A 378 17.20 16.46 -24.55
C GLN A 378 16.81 17.91 -24.24
N ALA A 379 15.84 18.13 -23.35
CA ALA A 379 15.46 19.47 -22.91
C ALA A 379 16.65 20.23 -22.30
N LEU A 380 17.43 19.59 -21.43
CA LEU A 380 18.60 20.17 -20.79
C LEU A 380 19.78 20.41 -21.74
N ALA A 381 19.88 19.64 -22.84
CA ALA A 381 20.86 19.89 -23.89
C ALA A 381 20.55 21.18 -24.68
N ILE A 382 19.27 21.53 -24.82
CA ILE A 382 18.81 22.75 -25.49
C ILE A 382 18.83 23.94 -24.52
N ASP A 383 18.33 23.76 -23.30
CA ASP A 383 18.26 24.76 -22.24
C ASP A 383 18.75 24.16 -20.91
N PRO A 384 20.04 24.31 -20.57
CA PRO A 384 20.60 23.79 -19.32
C PRO A 384 19.97 24.36 -18.05
N GLY A 385 19.31 25.52 -18.14
CA GLY A 385 18.64 26.21 -17.03
C GLY A 385 17.15 25.87 -16.92
N ASN A 386 16.65 24.91 -17.70
CA ASN A 386 15.23 24.60 -17.71
C ASN A 386 14.76 24.00 -16.36
N ASN A 387 14.04 24.79 -15.57
CA ASN A 387 13.60 24.40 -14.22
C ASN A 387 12.72 23.13 -14.21
N TYR A 388 11.88 22.93 -15.24
CA TYR A 388 11.01 21.75 -15.33
C TYR A 388 11.84 20.50 -15.61
N ALA A 389 12.77 20.53 -16.58
CA ALA A 389 13.62 19.39 -16.88
C ALA A 389 14.57 19.04 -15.73
N LEU A 390 15.10 20.05 -15.03
CA LEU A 390 15.87 19.86 -13.80
C LEU A 390 15.02 19.25 -12.68
N SER A 391 13.76 19.68 -12.53
CA SER A 391 12.83 19.11 -11.54
C SER A 391 12.51 17.65 -11.86
N VAL A 392 12.22 17.32 -13.13
CA VAL A 392 12.04 15.93 -13.59
C VAL A 392 13.26 15.09 -13.26
N ARG A 393 14.48 15.59 -13.51
CA ARG A 393 15.71 14.89 -13.12
C ARG A 393 15.81 14.69 -11.61
N GLY A 394 15.48 15.70 -10.80
CA GLY A 394 15.44 15.59 -9.34
C GLY A 394 14.43 14.54 -8.85
N PHE A 395 13.24 14.48 -9.45
CA PHE A 395 12.23 13.47 -9.14
C PHE A 395 12.62 12.07 -9.61
N ILE A 396 13.33 11.93 -10.74
CA ILE A 396 13.93 10.65 -11.15
C ILE A 396 14.91 10.15 -10.08
N HIS A 397 15.77 11.03 -9.54
CA HIS A 397 16.66 10.66 -8.43
C HIS A 397 15.86 10.23 -7.18
N LEU A 398 14.77 10.92 -6.84
CA LEU A 398 13.87 10.45 -5.77
C LEU A 398 13.31 9.06 -6.10
N ILE A 399 12.74 8.83 -7.27
CA ILE A 399 12.19 7.51 -7.65
C ILE A 399 13.26 6.40 -7.58
N ARG A 400 14.54 6.73 -7.75
CA ARG A 400 15.67 5.79 -7.63
C ARG A 400 16.25 5.65 -6.22
N ASP A 401 15.62 6.26 -5.21
CA ASP A 401 16.11 6.38 -3.83
C ASP A 401 17.48 7.10 -3.69
N GLU A 402 17.84 7.90 -4.69
CA GLU A 402 19.04 8.74 -4.72
C GLU A 402 18.74 10.11 -4.07
N SER A 403 18.39 10.07 -2.78
CA SER A 403 17.88 11.25 -2.05
C SER A 403 18.89 12.40 -1.95
N HIS A 404 20.20 12.09 -1.88
CA HIS A 404 21.28 13.08 -1.82
C HIS A 404 21.41 13.88 -3.11
N GLU A 405 21.38 13.20 -4.25
CA GLU A 405 21.41 13.78 -5.59
C GLU A 405 20.15 14.62 -5.85
N ALA A 406 18.99 14.09 -5.48
CA ALA A 406 17.72 14.81 -5.55
C ALA A 406 17.77 16.12 -4.74
N ARG A 407 18.20 16.05 -3.47
CA ARG A 407 18.36 17.23 -2.60
C ARG A 407 19.28 18.26 -3.25
N ALA A 408 20.44 17.84 -3.77
CA ALA A 408 21.39 18.76 -4.40
C ALA A 408 20.80 19.48 -5.63
N ILE A 409 19.98 18.79 -6.43
CA ILE A 409 19.28 19.40 -7.58
C ILE A 409 18.20 20.37 -7.11
N PHE A 410 17.33 19.94 -6.19
CA PHE A 410 16.23 20.78 -5.73
C PHE A 410 16.70 21.99 -4.92
N SER A 411 17.75 21.86 -4.11
CA SER A 411 18.38 23.01 -3.44
C SER A 411 18.87 24.05 -4.44
N LYS A 412 19.56 23.64 -5.52
CA LYS A 412 19.98 24.58 -6.58
C LYS A 412 18.81 25.27 -7.27
N LEU A 413 17.70 24.55 -7.48
CA LEU A 413 16.50 25.12 -8.08
C LEU A 413 15.83 26.14 -7.15
N VAL A 414 15.74 25.83 -5.86
CA VAL A 414 15.21 26.73 -4.83
C VAL A 414 16.11 27.96 -4.68
N ASP A 415 17.44 27.78 -4.69
CA ASP A 415 18.40 28.89 -4.62
C ASP A 415 18.31 29.80 -5.84
N ALA A 416 18.06 29.24 -7.03
CA ALA A 416 17.91 30.00 -8.27
C ALA A 416 16.55 30.71 -8.36
N ASN A 417 15.47 30.07 -7.90
CA ASN A 417 14.14 30.64 -7.87
C ASN A 417 13.28 30.00 -6.76
N SER A 418 13.26 30.65 -5.60
CA SER A 418 12.51 30.19 -4.42
C SER A 418 11.00 30.43 -4.51
N SER A 419 10.49 30.99 -5.62
CA SER A 419 9.06 31.21 -5.87
C SER A 419 8.36 30.08 -6.65
N LEU A 420 9.06 28.96 -6.89
CA LEU A 420 8.50 27.78 -7.55
C LEU A 420 8.10 26.72 -6.51
N ALA A 421 6.83 26.29 -6.52
CA ALA A 421 6.32 25.30 -5.56
C ALA A 421 6.90 23.90 -5.77
N LEU A 422 7.01 23.45 -7.03
CA LEU A 422 7.42 22.08 -7.36
C LEU A 422 8.84 21.72 -6.86
N PRO A 423 9.87 22.59 -6.97
CA PRO A 423 11.17 22.35 -6.34
C PRO A 423 11.10 22.26 -4.80
N HIS A 424 10.20 23.00 -4.16
CA HIS A 424 9.99 22.89 -2.72
C HIS A 424 9.35 21.55 -2.32
N LEU A 425 8.41 21.03 -3.11
CA LEU A 425 7.92 19.66 -2.94
C LEU A 425 9.08 18.65 -3.03
N GLY A 426 9.86 18.70 -4.11
CA GLY A 426 10.99 17.78 -4.31
C GLY A 426 12.06 17.87 -3.22
N LEU A 427 12.40 19.09 -2.78
CA LEU A 427 13.34 19.29 -1.69
C LEU A 427 12.81 18.76 -0.36
N GLY A 428 11.53 19.03 -0.06
CA GLY A 428 10.85 18.51 1.13
C GLY A 428 10.91 16.99 1.17
N LEU A 429 10.49 16.32 0.10
CA LEU A 429 10.57 14.87 -0.02
C LEU A 429 12.00 14.34 0.16
N ALA A 430 12.98 14.94 -0.50
CA ALA A 430 14.38 14.52 -0.39
C ALA A 430 14.93 14.63 1.05
N ILE A 431 14.54 15.68 1.78
CA ILE A 431 14.96 15.90 3.17
C ILE A 431 14.25 14.90 4.11
N ILE A 432 12.96 14.61 3.91
CA ILE A 432 12.24 13.61 4.71
C ILE A 432 12.87 12.22 4.53
N ARG A 433 13.22 11.84 3.29
CA ARG A 433 13.87 10.55 3.03
C ARG A 433 15.23 10.40 3.73
N GLN A 434 15.92 11.52 3.96
CA GLN A 434 17.17 11.59 4.72
C GLN A 434 16.96 11.61 6.25
N GLY A 435 15.72 11.51 6.72
CA GLY A 435 15.37 11.41 8.15
C GLY A 435 14.99 12.73 8.82
N ASP A 436 15.12 13.88 8.15
CA ASP A 436 14.72 15.18 8.69
C ASP A 436 13.26 15.51 8.33
N LEU A 437 12.34 14.93 9.11
CA LEU A 437 10.91 15.07 8.87
C LEU A 437 10.43 16.53 8.99
N GLU A 438 10.91 17.26 10.01
CA GLU A 438 10.47 18.63 10.27
C GLU A 438 10.99 19.60 9.20
N GLY A 439 12.28 19.51 8.84
CA GLY A 439 12.86 20.33 7.77
C GLY A 439 12.20 20.07 6.43
N GLY A 440 11.87 18.81 6.15
CA GLY A 440 11.12 18.42 4.96
C GLY A 440 9.69 18.97 4.95
N ARG A 441 8.96 18.86 6.07
CA ARG A 441 7.61 19.44 6.24
C ARG A 441 7.61 20.94 5.97
N VAL A 442 8.60 21.70 6.45
CA VAL A 442 8.68 23.15 6.21
C VAL A 442 8.69 23.47 4.71
N HIS A 443 9.42 22.70 3.91
CA HIS A 443 9.41 22.87 2.45
C HIS A 443 8.10 22.44 1.79
N LEU A 444 7.45 21.37 2.28
CA LEU A 444 6.10 20.99 1.82
C LEU A 444 5.05 22.06 2.15
N GLN A 445 5.15 22.66 3.34
CA GLN A 445 4.29 23.77 3.75
C GLN A 445 4.52 25.00 2.86
N LYS A 446 5.78 25.28 2.48
CA LYS A 446 6.10 26.33 1.53
C LYS A 446 5.53 26.04 0.14
N ALA A 447 5.57 24.80 -0.35
CA ALA A 447 4.94 24.43 -1.61
C ALA A 447 3.42 24.67 -1.58
N ALA A 448 2.74 24.28 -0.50
CA ALA A 448 1.31 24.56 -0.29
C ALA A 448 1.01 26.06 -0.12
N HIS A 449 1.94 26.85 0.43
CA HIS A 449 1.83 28.31 0.50
C HIS A 449 1.96 28.98 -0.87
N LEU A 450 2.90 28.49 -1.68
CA LEU A 450 3.20 29.02 -3.01
C LEU A 450 2.07 28.78 -4.02
N GLU A 451 1.39 27.63 -3.91
CA GLU A 451 0.25 27.24 -4.75
C GLU A 451 -0.88 26.64 -3.88
N PRO A 452 -1.69 27.50 -3.22
CA PRO A 452 -2.66 27.08 -2.22
C PRO A 452 -3.84 26.25 -2.74
N THR A 453 -4.06 26.25 -4.06
CA THR A 453 -5.13 25.49 -4.73
C THR A 453 -4.68 24.15 -5.30
N THR A 454 -3.41 23.78 -5.13
CA THR A 454 -2.88 22.51 -5.65
C THR A 454 -3.08 21.40 -4.62
N ALA A 455 -4.05 20.52 -4.86
CA ALA A 455 -4.47 19.45 -3.94
C ALA A 455 -3.30 18.54 -3.50
N ILE A 456 -2.42 18.16 -4.44
CA ILE A 456 -1.32 17.25 -4.16
C ILE A 456 -0.33 17.80 -3.11
N TYR A 457 -0.07 19.11 -3.07
CA TYR A 457 0.80 19.71 -2.05
C TYR A 457 0.18 19.66 -0.66
N ARG A 458 -1.16 19.78 -0.57
CA ARG A 458 -1.91 19.60 0.68
C ARG A 458 -1.86 18.16 1.15
N SER A 459 -2.04 17.19 0.24
CA SER A 459 -1.89 15.77 0.54
C SER A 459 -0.52 15.44 1.13
N TYR A 460 0.57 15.93 0.51
CA TYR A 460 1.94 15.74 1.04
C TYR A 460 2.19 16.47 2.35
N LEU A 461 1.65 17.67 2.54
CA LEU A 461 1.75 18.37 3.82
C LEU A 461 1.02 17.62 4.94
N GLY A 462 -0.18 17.10 4.65
CA GLY A 462 -0.94 16.25 5.59
C GLY A 462 -0.17 14.98 5.95
N LYS A 463 0.46 14.34 4.95
CA LYS A 463 1.36 13.20 5.11
C LYS A 463 2.51 13.50 6.08
N ALA A 464 3.11 14.69 5.97
CA ALA A 464 4.19 15.09 6.88
C ALA A 464 3.68 15.33 8.31
N PHE A 465 2.50 15.94 8.47
CA PHE A 465 1.88 16.08 9.79
C PHE A 465 1.48 14.74 10.41
N PHE A 466 1.02 13.78 9.60
CA PHE A 466 0.71 12.42 10.08
C PHE A 466 1.97 11.73 10.61
N GLU A 467 3.08 11.82 9.88
CA GLU A 467 4.36 11.28 10.34
C GLU A 467 4.91 12.00 11.59
N GLU A 468 4.59 13.28 11.79
CA GLU A 468 4.88 14.04 13.01
C GLU A 468 3.92 13.74 14.18
N GLU A 469 2.99 12.78 14.03
CA GLU A 469 1.92 12.45 14.99
C GLU A 469 0.95 13.62 15.28
N LYS A 470 0.82 14.57 14.35
CA LYS A 470 -0.09 15.71 14.44
C LYS A 470 -1.37 15.41 13.65
N GLU A 471 -2.11 14.41 14.10
CA GLU A 471 -3.25 13.83 13.38
C GLU A 471 -4.33 14.85 13.00
N ASP A 472 -4.65 15.80 13.88
CA ASP A 472 -5.65 16.84 13.61
C ASP A 472 -5.23 17.77 12.45
N LEU A 473 -3.94 18.11 12.38
CA LEU A 473 -3.39 18.92 11.29
C LEU A 473 -3.34 18.12 9.99
N ALA A 474 -2.98 16.84 10.06
CA ALA A 474 -3.01 15.95 8.91
C ALA A 474 -4.41 15.86 8.30
N GLY A 475 -5.42 15.56 9.13
CA GLY A 475 -6.83 15.52 8.72
C GLY A 475 -7.32 16.84 8.12
N THR A 476 -6.85 17.98 8.65
CA THR A 476 -7.17 19.31 8.10
C THR A 476 -6.65 19.46 6.66
N GLU A 477 -5.39 19.10 6.41
CA GLU A 477 -4.81 19.20 5.06
C GLU A 477 -5.43 18.21 4.07
N TYR A 478 -5.76 16.98 4.50
CA TYR A 478 -6.46 16.02 3.64
C TYR A 478 -7.85 16.52 3.25
N ASN A 479 -8.59 17.12 4.19
CA ASN A 479 -9.90 17.71 3.89
C ASN A 479 -9.80 18.88 2.90
N GLU A 480 -8.78 19.73 3.02
CA GLU A 480 -8.54 20.79 2.03
C GLU A 480 -8.16 20.22 0.67
N ALA A 481 -7.30 19.19 0.61
CA ALA A 481 -6.96 18.52 -0.64
C ALA A 481 -8.22 17.97 -1.34
N MET A 482 -9.11 17.29 -0.61
CA MET A 482 -10.38 16.76 -1.12
C MET A 482 -11.32 17.87 -1.60
N ARG A 483 -11.34 19.03 -0.93
CA ARG A 483 -12.14 20.19 -1.36
C ARG A 483 -11.62 20.77 -2.68
N LEU A 484 -10.30 20.82 -2.83
CA LEU A 484 -9.63 21.36 -4.02
C LEU A 484 -9.79 20.44 -5.24
N ASP A 485 -9.60 19.14 -5.07
CA ASP A 485 -9.88 18.14 -6.09
C ASP A 485 -10.61 16.92 -5.53
N PRO A 486 -11.96 16.90 -5.62
CA PRO A 486 -12.75 15.77 -5.13
C PRO A 486 -12.52 14.45 -5.88
N ARG A 487 -11.84 14.50 -7.04
CA ARG A 487 -11.53 13.32 -7.87
C ARG A 487 -10.13 12.76 -7.63
N ASP A 488 -9.29 13.44 -6.87
CA ASP A 488 -7.99 12.90 -6.47
C ASP A 488 -8.20 11.78 -5.44
N PRO A 489 -7.82 10.51 -5.74
CA PRO A 489 -7.93 9.42 -4.77
C PRO A 489 -6.99 9.63 -3.56
N THR A 490 -5.82 10.25 -3.78
CA THR A 490 -4.71 10.34 -2.83
C THR A 490 -5.10 10.82 -1.42
N PRO A 491 -5.81 11.95 -1.23
CA PRO A 491 -6.16 12.41 0.11
C PRO A 491 -7.16 11.51 0.84
N TYR A 492 -8.03 10.77 0.12
CA TYR A 492 -8.91 9.78 0.77
C TYR A 492 -8.09 8.66 1.41
N LEU A 493 -7.02 8.19 0.76
CA LEU A 493 -6.11 7.18 1.34
C LEU A 493 -5.52 7.62 2.66
N TYR A 494 -4.88 8.78 2.61
CA TYR A 494 -4.07 9.23 3.70
C TYR A 494 -4.97 9.64 4.88
N ARG A 495 -6.19 10.11 4.58
CA ARG A 495 -7.21 10.30 5.61
C ARG A 495 -7.71 8.98 6.18
N ALA A 496 -7.87 7.92 5.39
CA ALA A 496 -8.22 6.60 5.91
C ALA A 496 -7.17 6.08 6.90
N TYR A 497 -5.87 6.26 6.62
CA TYR A 497 -4.80 5.89 7.56
C TYR A 497 -4.79 6.76 8.82
N ASN A 498 -5.03 8.06 8.68
CA ASN A 498 -5.20 8.96 9.80
C ASN A 498 -6.42 8.60 10.67
N GLN A 499 -7.50 8.11 10.06
CA GLN A 499 -8.67 7.64 10.77
C GLN A 499 -8.44 6.28 11.44
N LEU A 500 -7.72 5.38 10.78
CA LEU A 500 -7.31 4.10 11.34
C LEU A 500 -6.45 4.30 12.60
N SER A 501 -5.49 5.25 12.56
CA SER A 501 -4.68 5.60 13.74
C SER A 501 -5.48 6.19 14.89
N ALA A 502 -6.57 6.89 14.56
CA ALA A 502 -7.54 7.41 15.51
C ALA A 502 -8.65 6.39 15.90
N ASN A 503 -8.48 5.09 15.59
CA ASN A 503 -9.44 4.01 15.84
C ASN A 503 -10.84 4.21 15.19
N LYS A 504 -10.94 5.03 14.14
CA LYS A 504 -12.16 5.29 13.37
C LYS A 504 -12.25 4.34 12.17
N VAL A 505 -12.23 3.04 12.43
CA VAL A 505 -12.10 1.97 11.40
C VAL A 505 -13.21 2.02 10.34
N VAL A 506 -14.46 2.26 10.74
CA VAL A 506 -15.59 2.34 9.80
C VAL A 506 -15.47 3.54 8.86
N ALA A 507 -15.04 4.70 9.37
CA ALA A 507 -14.79 5.86 8.51
C ALA A 507 -13.61 5.61 7.55
N ALA A 508 -12.57 4.90 8.03
CA ALA A 508 -11.43 4.55 7.21
C ALA A 508 -11.83 3.62 6.04
N LEU A 509 -12.77 2.69 6.28
CA LEU A 509 -13.36 1.88 5.21
C LEU A 509 -14.00 2.76 4.14
N ASP A 510 -14.89 3.68 4.51
CA ASP A 510 -15.56 4.59 3.54
C ASP A 510 -14.56 5.32 2.65
N ASP A 511 -13.47 5.84 3.25
CA ASP A 511 -12.45 6.58 2.53
C ASP A 511 -11.60 5.69 1.61
N VAL A 512 -11.21 4.49 2.04
CA VAL A 512 -10.50 3.56 1.15
C VAL A 512 -11.40 3.09 0.01
N GLU A 513 -12.66 2.79 0.28
CA GLU A 513 -13.63 2.42 -0.76
C GLU A 513 -13.76 3.51 -1.81
N LYS A 514 -13.96 4.76 -1.38
CA LYS A 514 -14.10 5.89 -2.29
C LYS A 514 -12.87 6.05 -3.17
N SER A 515 -11.72 5.77 -2.60
CA SER A 515 -10.49 5.95 -3.30
C SER A 515 -10.16 4.82 -4.29
N ILE A 516 -10.53 3.58 -3.95
CA ILE A 516 -10.51 2.45 -4.89
C ILE A 516 -11.43 2.76 -6.09
N GLU A 517 -12.62 3.31 -5.84
CA GLU A 517 -13.57 3.74 -6.87
C GLU A 517 -12.95 4.80 -7.79
N LEU A 518 -12.33 5.84 -7.22
CA LEU A 518 -11.67 6.91 -7.98
C LEU A 518 -10.44 6.44 -8.77
N ASN A 519 -9.92 5.24 -8.49
CA ASN A 519 -8.83 4.61 -9.25
C ASN A 519 -9.31 3.49 -10.21
N ASN A 520 -10.54 3.62 -10.70
CA ASN A 520 -11.17 2.73 -11.67
C ASN A 520 -11.24 1.26 -11.23
N ASN A 521 -11.15 0.91 -9.94
CA ASN A 521 -11.10 -0.49 -9.46
C ASN A 521 -9.97 -1.35 -10.09
N ARG A 522 -8.95 -0.74 -10.72
CA ARG A 522 -7.85 -1.45 -11.42
C ARG A 522 -6.68 -1.78 -10.50
N ALA A 523 -6.53 -1.01 -9.44
CA ALA A 523 -5.60 -1.20 -8.34
C ALA A 523 -5.87 -0.13 -7.27
N VAL A 524 -5.33 -0.33 -6.08
CA VAL A 524 -5.26 0.65 -4.99
C VAL A 524 -4.21 1.72 -5.37
N TYR A 525 -4.68 2.87 -5.88
CA TYR A 525 -4.01 4.17 -6.17
C TYR A 525 -3.05 4.36 -7.36
N ARG A 526 -3.29 5.43 -8.12
CA ARG A 526 -2.28 6.22 -8.86
C ARG A 526 -2.39 7.70 -8.47
N SER A 527 -1.40 8.21 -7.73
CA SER A 527 -1.08 9.65 -7.76
C SER A 527 -0.49 9.98 -9.12
N SER A 528 -0.82 11.14 -9.69
CA SER A 528 -0.24 11.63 -10.95
C SER A 528 1.26 11.95 -10.83
N LEU A 529 1.87 11.77 -9.66
CA LEU A 529 3.31 11.80 -9.48
C LEU A 529 3.74 10.41 -9.00
N LEU A 530 4.65 9.77 -9.74
CA LEU A 530 5.25 8.47 -9.42
C LEU A 530 6.10 8.48 -8.12
N LEU A 531 5.97 9.53 -7.31
CA LEU A 531 6.71 9.74 -6.06
C LEU A 531 6.13 8.95 -4.89
N ASP A 532 4.89 8.47 -5.00
CA ASP A 532 4.25 7.64 -3.99
C ASP A 532 4.56 6.15 -4.23
N GLN A 533 5.82 5.81 -3.96
CA GLN A 533 6.29 4.41 -3.77
C GLN A 533 5.76 3.78 -2.47
N ASP A 534 4.80 4.44 -1.79
CA ASP A 534 3.95 3.96 -0.69
C ASP A 534 3.16 2.68 -1.01
N LEU A 535 3.47 2.01 -2.12
CA LEU A 535 3.15 0.63 -2.41
C LEU A 535 3.12 -0.20 -1.10
N GLY A 536 4.20 -0.23 -0.32
CA GLY A 536 4.28 -0.94 0.98
C GLY A 536 3.20 -0.56 2.02
N VAL A 537 2.91 0.74 2.14
CA VAL A 537 1.89 1.30 3.04
C VAL A 537 0.49 0.82 2.64
N ARG A 538 0.24 0.74 1.33
CA ARG A 538 -1.08 0.52 0.72
C ARG A 538 -1.73 -0.82 1.05
N SER A 539 -0.98 -1.90 1.04
CA SER A 539 -1.50 -3.25 1.34
C SER A 539 -1.76 -3.50 2.81
N ALA A 540 -0.83 -3.09 3.68
CA ALA A 540 -0.91 -3.38 5.10
C ALA A 540 -2.13 -2.72 5.75
N GLY A 541 -2.34 -1.42 5.54
CA GLY A 541 -3.45 -0.73 6.17
C GLY A 541 -4.81 -1.05 5.53
N LEU A 542 -4.86 -1.50 4.27
CA LEU A 542 -6.09 -2.01 3.67
C LEU A 542 -6.48 -3.36 4.28
N SER A 543 -5.53 -4.28 4.40
CA SER A 543 -5.75 -5.55 5.09
C SER A 543 -6.22 -5.31 6.53
N GLU A 544 -5.58 -4.38 7.24
CA GLU A 544 -5.91 -4.07 8.64
C GLU A 544 -7.33 -3.52 8.81
N ILE A 545 -7.80 -2.66 7.89
CA ILE A 545 -9.18 -2.17 7.91
C ILE A 545 -10.16 -3.34 7.79
N PHE A 546 -9.98 -4.24 6.81
CA PHE A 546 -10.89 -5.37 6.63
C PHE A 546 -10.81 -6.39 7.77
N THR A 547 -9.62 -6.79 8.21
CA THR A 547 -9.42 -7.75 9.30
C THR A 547 -9.97 -7.20 10.63
N SER A 548 -9.78 -5.91 10.91
CA SER A 548 -10.39 -5.22 12.06
C SER A 548 -11.92 -5.33 12.05
N LEU A 549 -12.53 -5.21 10.88
CA LEU A 549 -13.98 -5.29 10.71
C LEU A 549 -14.52 -6.73 10.66
N GLY A 550 -13.65 -7.72 10.42
CA GLY A 550 -14.03 -9.11 10.15
C GLY A 550 -14.60 -9.32 8.75
N PHE A 551 -14.16 -8.50 7.79
CA PHE A 551 -14.69 -8.45 6.42
C PHE A 551 -13.80 -9.25 5.45
N ASP A 552 -13.40 -10.45 5.85
CA ASP A 552 -12.33 -11.21 5.21
C ASP A 552 -12.68 -11.61 3.77
N GLN A 553 -13.94 -12.01 3.51
CA GLN A 553 -14.41 -12.33 2.17
C GLN A 553 -14.44 -11.10 1.25
N ALA A 554 -14.84 -9.93 1.79
CA ALA A 554 -14.85 -8.69 1.03
C ALA A 554 -13.41 -8.26 0.66
N ALA A 555 -12.45 -8.41 1.58
CA ALA A 555 -11.03 -8.16 1.31
C ALA A 555 -10.52 -9.03 0.16
N ARG A 556 -10.86 -10.33 0.17
CA ARG A 556 -10.50 -11.28 -0.89
C ARG A 556 -11.03 -10.85 -2.25
N VAL A 557 -12.30 -10.44 -2.32
CA VAL A 557 -12.94 -9.98 -3.57
C VAL A 557 -12.26 -8.71 -4.11
N GLU A 558 -11.94 -7.74 -3.26
CA GLU A 558 -11.22 -6.54 -3.70
C GLU A 558 -9.77 -6.86 -4.15
N ALA A 559 -9.11 -7.83 -3.52
CA ALA A 559 -7.80 -8.32 -3.95
C ALA A 559 -7.86 -8.99 -5.33
N ILE A 560 -8.83 -9.88 -5.55
CA ILE A 560 -9.08 -10.58 -6.83
C ILE A 560 -9.28 -9.57 -7.97
N LYS A 561 -10.13 -8.55 -7.78
CA LYS A 561 -10.35 -7.51 -8.79
C LYS A 561 -9.05 -6.80 -9.19
N SER A 562 -8.19 -6.53 -8.21
CA SER A 562 -6.91 -5.86 -8.47
C SER A 562 -5.92 -6.79 -9.19
N ILE A 563 -5.77 -8.04 -8.76
CA ILE A 563 -4.84 -9.00 -9.39
C ILE A 563 -5.26 -9.31 -10.83
N ASN A 564 -6.57 -9.45 -11.07
CA ASN A 564 -7.08 -9.71 -12.42
C ASN A 564 -6.66 -8.64 -13.43
N ARG A 565 -6.53 -7.38 -13.02
CA ARG A 565 -6.23 -6.24 -13.90
C ARG A 565 -4.78 -5.73 -13.86
N ASP A 566 -4.04 -6.07 -12.81
CA ASP A 566 -2.62 -5.75 -12.63
C ASP A 566 -1.98 -6.83 -11.76
N TYR A 567 -1.49 -7.89 -12.41
CA TYR A 567 -0.83 -9.00 -11.73
C TYR A 567 0.52 -8.56 -11.13
N GLY A 568 1.16 -7.51 -11.67
CA GLY A 568 2.34 -6.90 -11.07
C GLY A 568 2.10 -6.20 -9.72
N ASN A 569 0.85 -6.09 -9.25
CA ASN A 569 0.52 -5.36 -8.04
C ASN A 569 0.82 -6.16 -6.75
N PHE A 570 2.02 -5.97 -6.23
CA PHE A 570 2.47 -6.62 -4.98
C PHE A 570 1.50 -6.40 -3.78
N SER A 571 0.79 -5.26 -3.71
CA SER A 571 -0.14 -4.99 -2.61
C SER A 571 -1.38 -5.84 -2.68
N ALA A 572 -1.85 -6.15 -3.89
CA ALA A 572 -3.00 -7.00 -4.09
C ALA A 572 -2.66 -8.46 -3.73
N HIS A 573 -1.49 -8.94 -4.16
CA HIS A 573 -0.94 -10.22 -3.72
C HIS A 573 -0.81 -10.29 -2.19
N ARG A 574 -0.32 -9.22 -1.56
CA ARG A 574 -0.23 -9.16 -0.10
C ARG A 574 -1.61 -9.21 0.59
N LEU A 575 -2.58 -8.43 0.11
CA LEU A 575 -3.94 -8.44 0.63
C LEU A 575 -4.59 -9.81 0.46
N LEU A 576 -4.40 -10.45 -0.69
CA LEU A 576 -4.91 -11.79 -0.96
C LEU A 576 -4.29 -12.82 0.00
N ALA A 577 -2.97 -12.79 0.19
CA ALA A 577 -2.26 -13.68 1.09
C ALA A 577 -2.80 -13.60 2.53
N GLU A 578 -3.04 -12.41 3.08
CA GLU A 578 -3.59 -12.25 4.44
C GLU A 578 -5.06 -12.68 4.51
N SER A 579 -5.85 -12.43 3.45
CA SER A 579 -7.23 -12.92 3.39
C SER A 579 -7.30 -14.45 3.39
N TYR A 580 -6.35 -15.12 2.71
CA TYR A 580 -6.23 -16.59 2.68
C TYR A 580 -5.87 -17.18 4.03
N THR A 581 -4.96 -16.56 4.78
CA THR A 581 -4.63 -16.99 6.15
C THR A 581 -5.86 -17.04 7.05
N THR A 582 -6.72 -16.01 6.96
CA THR A 582 -7.91 -15.90 7.83
C THR A 582 -8.98 -16.95 7.53
N ILE A 583 -8.98 -17.50 6.31
CA ILE A 583 -9.86 -18.58 5.87
C ILE A 583 -9.13 -19.93 5.71
N GLN A 584 -7.95 -20.07 6.32
CA GLN A 584 -7.16 -21.32 6.43
C GLN A 584 -6.62 -21.90 5.10
N LEU A 585 -6.53 -21.10 4.03
CA LEU A 585 -5.89 -21.50 2.77
C LEU A 585 -4.37 -21.23 2.79
N ASN A 586 -3.64 -21.99 3.61
CA ASN A 586 -2.23 -21.74 3.93
C ASN A 586 -1.29 -21.82 2.70
N ASP A 587 -1.44 -22.83 1.85
CA ASP A 587 -0.61 -23.00 0.64
C ASP A 587 -0.75 -21.81 -0.32
N ALA A 588 -1.99 -21.37 -0.54
CA ALA A 588 -2.29 -20.21 -1.37
C ALA A 588 -1.71 -18.93 -0.76
N SER A 589 -1.82 -18.77 0.56
CA SER A 589 -1.29 -17.62 1.29
C SER A 589 0.23 -17.49 1.13
N LEU A 590 0.97 -18.59 1.27
CA LEU A 590 2.43 -18.60 1.15
C LEU A 590 2.88 -18.29 -0.29
N SER A 591 2.23 -18.89 -1.29
CA SER A 591 2.52 -18.62 -2.71
C SER A 591 2.31 -17.14 -3.08
N GLU A 592 1.18 -16.57 -2.67
CA GLU A 592 0.86 -15.15 -2.89
C GLU A 592 1.85 -14.22 -2.17
N ARG A 593 2.30 -14.60 -0.97
CA ARG A 593 3.32 -13.86 -0.22
C ARG A 593 4.69 -13.88 -0.92
N GLU A 594 5.07 -15.00 -1.53
CA GLU A 594 6.33 -15.09 -2.30
C GLU A 594 6.35 -14.14 -3.50
N VAL A 595 5.25 -14.10 -4.26
CA VAL A 595 5.10 -13.15 -5.38
C VAL A 595 5.13 -11.71 -4.88
N ALA A 596 4.42 -11.42 -3.77
CA ALA A 596 4.42 -10.10 -3.14
C ALA A 596 5.82 -9.66 -2.70
N ASP A 597 6.61 -10.54 -2.06
CA ASP A 597 7.97 -10.25 -1.59
C ASP A 597 8.91 -9.91 -2.76
N LEU A 598 8.85 -10.68 -3.86
CA LEU A 598 9.67 -10.43 -5.05
C LEU A 598 9.29 -9.12 -5.74
N LEU A 599 8.01 -8.77 -5.78
CA LEU A 599 7.51 -7.52 -6.39
C LEU A 599 7.65 -6.29 -5.47
N SER A 600 7.65 -6.48 -4.14
CA SER A 600 7.67 -5.41 -3.14
C SER A 600 8.86 -4.45 -3.26
N PRO A 601 8.68 -3.12 -3.22
CA PRO A 601 9.81 -2.18 -3.11
C PRO A 601 10.59 -2.40 -1.81
N LEU A 602 11.76 -1.76 -1.68
CA LEU A 602 12.50 -1.74 -0.41
C LEU A 602 11.58 -1.33 0.74
N SER A 603 11.34 -2.24 1.68
CA SER A 603 10.36 -2.08 2.75
C SER A 603 10.91 -2.57 4.09
N PHE A 604 10.30 -2.11 5.19
CA PHE A 604 10.51 -2.65 6.53
C PHE A 604 9.79 -3.98 6.76
N ASN A 605 8.75 -4.25 5.97
CA ASN A 605 7.82 -5.35 6.18
C ASN A 605 8.17 -6.56 5.30
N LEU A 606 9.46 -6.92 5.31
CA LEU A 606 9.96 -8.09 4.59
C LEU A 606 9.66 -9.32 5.44
N ILE A 607 8.83 -10.22 4.94
CA ILE A 607 8.43 -11.48 5.60
C ILE A 607 7.48 -11.26 6.81
N ARG A 608 6.40 -12.06 6.87
CA ARG A 608 5.61 -12.31 8.11
C ARG A 608 5.78 -13.79 8.41
N SER A 609 6.10 -14.17 9.65
CA SER A 609 5.93 -15.55 10.11
C SER A 609 4.45 -15.92 10.05
N PRO A 610 4.07 -17.13 9.61
CA PRO A 610 2.70 -17.64 9.71
C PRO A 610 2.18 -17.65 11.16
N ALA A 611 3.02 -17.91 12.17
CA ALA A 611 2.58 -17.86 13.57
C ALA A 611 2.37 -16.40 14.07
N ALA A 612 3.04 -15.43 13.45
CA ALA A 612 2.79 -14.00 13.63
C ALA A 612 1.61 -13.46 12.78
N SER A 613 0.92 -14.30 12.00
CA SER A 613 -0.18 -13.87 11.12
C SER A 613 -1.55 -13.87 11.81
N SER A 614 -1.75 -14.68 12.85
CA SER A 614 -2.91 -14.64 13.77
C SER A 614 -2.82 -13.53 14.82
N GLN A 615 -1.64 -12.92 14.95
CA GLN A 615 -1.36 -11.81 15.84
C GLN A 615 -1.57 -10.51 15.06
N ALA A 616 -2.29 -9.54 15.61
CA ALA A 616 -2.39 -8.19 15.07
C ALA A 616 -0.97 -7.64 14.88
N SER A 617 -0.41 -7.78 13.67
CA SER A 617 1.02 -7.55 13.47
C SER A 617 1.25 -6.05 13.40
N LEU A 618 2.20 -5.54 14.19
CA LEU A 618 3.50 -5.02 13.77
C LEU A 618 3.58 -4.02 12.58
N ASN A 619 2.73 -4.15 11.57
CA ASN A 619 2.63 -3.38 10.34
C ASN A 619 1.55 -2.28 10.36
N ASP A 620 0.81 -2.10 11.45
CA ASP A 620 -0.36 -1.20 11.52
C ASP A 620 -0.07 0.24 11.05
N TYR A 621 1.18 0.68 11.18
CA TYR A 621 1.59 2.03 10.79
C TYR A 621 2.88 2.02 9.98
N ASN A 622 2.73 1.80 8.68
CA ASN A 622 3.80 2.15 7.76
C ASN A 622 3.98 3.66 7.73
N ALA A 623 5.23 4.10 7.76
CA ALA A 623 5.55 5.49 7.48
C ALA A 623 5.05 5.79 6.07
N LEU A 624 4.16 6.77 5.96
CA LEU A 624 3.69 7.24 4.66
C LEU A 624 4.91 7.72 3.86
N PHE A 625 5.91 8.34 4.52
CA PHE A 625 7.20 8.61 3.88
C PHE A 625 8.20 7.50 4.11
N ASP A 626 8.67 6.97 2.99
CA ASP A 626 9.78 6.05 2.96
C ASP A 626 11.09 6.75 3.34
N ARG A 627 11.65 6.41 4.51
CA ARG A 627 12.85 7.03 5.09
C ARG A 627 13.81 5.98 5.61
N SER A 628 15.10 6.27 5.61
CA SER A 628 16.10 5.41 6.24
C SER A 628 15.90 5.44 7.77
N GLN A 629 15.50 4.31 8.35
CA GLN A 629 15.23 4.16 9.79
C GLN A 629 15.49 2.73 10.26
N GLN A 630 15.55 2.55 11.57
CA GLN A 630 15.65 1.26 12.26
C GLN A 630 14.45 1.17 13.21
N ARG A 631 13.83 0.00 13.30
CA ARG A 631 12.70 -0.25 14.17
C ARG A 631 12.92 -1.57 14.91
N THR A 632 12.61 -1.55 16.20
CA THR A 632 12.57 -2.75 17.02
C THR A 632 11.17 -2.92 17.53
N GLU A 633 10.69 -4.14 17.50
CA GLU A 633 9.36 -4.45 17.96
C GLU A 633 9.35 -5.62 18.93
N LEU A 634 8.50 -5.47 19.94
CA LEU A 634 8.30 -6.43 21.00
C LEU A 634 6.81 -6.72 21.11
N ALA A 635 6.43 -7.97 20.85
CA ALA A 635 5.09 -8.47 21.03
C ALA A 635 5.13 -9.73 21.89
N SER A 636 4.09 -9.95 22.68
CA SER A 636 3.94 -11.21 23.41
C SER A 636 2.46 -11.58 23.48
N THR A 637 2.20 -12.86 23.23
CA THR A 637 0.89 -13.47 23.47
C THR A 637 0.97 -14.30 24.74
N LEU A 638 0.03 -14.07 25.66
CA LEU A 638 -0.17 -14.90 26.85
C LEU A 638 -1.57 -15.50 26.79
N SER A 639 -1.67 -16.83 26.75
CA SER A 639 -2.95 -17.54 26.77
C SER A 639 -3.06 -18.45 27.98
N THR A 640 -4.19 -18.40 28.68
CA THR A 640 -4.47 -19.26 29.85
C THR A 640 -5.05 -20.61 29.46
N TYR A 641 -5.41 -20.80 28.19
CA TYR A 641 -6.02 -22.03 27.68
C TYR A 641 -5.00 -23.18 27.62
N ASP A 642 -3.83 -22.92 27.04
CA ASP A 642 -2.73 -23.89 26.84
C ASP A 642 -1.47 -23.57 27.66
N ASP A 643 -1.60 -22.69 28.68
CA ASP A 643 -0.47 -22.01 29.35
C ASP A 643 0.56 -21.47 28.33
N GLN A 644 0.05 -20.97 27.21
CA GLN A 644 0.86 -20.54 26.08
C GLN A 644 1.53 -19.21 26.37
N ILE A 645 2.85 -19.17 26.14
CA ILE A 645 3.62 -17.94 26.04
C ILE A 645 4.33 -17.94 24.69
N ALA A 646 3.96 -16.99 23.84
CA ALA A 646 4.58 -16.82 22.54
C ALA A 646 5.26 -15.45 22.44
N PRO A 647 6.51 -15.28 22.92
CA PRO A 647 7.23 -14.03 22.76
C PRO A 647 7.72 -13.89 21.31
N TYR A 648 7.58 -12.68 20.80
CA TYR A 648 8.04 -12.28 19.48
C TYR A 648 8.91 -11.03 19.59
N VAL A 649 10.09 -11.10 19.00
CA VAL A 649 10.96 -9.94 18.80
C VAL A 649 11.35 -9.85 17.35
N ALA A 650 11.20 -8.66 16.78
CA ALA A 650 11.70 -8.37 15.45
C ALA A 650 12.50 -7.08 15.42
N GLN A 651 13.50 -7.09 14.56
CA GLN A 651 14.25 -5.92 14.17
C GLN A 651 14.17 -5.78 12.67
N ALA A 652 13.76 -4.59 12.23
CA ALA A 652 13.74 -4.23 10.82
C ALA A 652 14.49 -2.93 10.61
N GLY A 653 15.09 -2.78 9.44
CA GLY A 653 15.77 -1.54 9.08
C GLY A 653 15.87 -1.37 7.59
N LYS A 654 15.97 -0.11 7.18
CA LYS A 654 16.13 0.28 5.79
C LYS A 654 17.19 1.37 5.69
N GLY A 655 18.08 1.21 4.72
CA GLY A 655 18.92 2.27 4.19
C GLY A 655 18.55 2.57 2.73
N ASP A 656 19.34 3.42 2.09
CA ASP A 656 19.03 3.90 0.72
C ASP A 656 18.98 2.79 -0.35
N ARG A 657 19.68 1.67 -0.15
CA ARG A 657 19.77 0.56 -1.12
C ARG A 657 19.54 -0.81 -0.52
N TYR A 658 19.20 -0.90 0.76
CA TYR A 658 18.98 -2.18 1.41
C TYR A 658 17.86 -2.09 2.43
N GLY A 659 17.11 -3.17 2.55
CA GLY A 659 16.15 -3.39 3.61
C GLY A 659 16.49 -4.72 4.28
N TYR A 660 16.32 -4.80 5.59
CA TYR A 660 16.48 -6.07 6.29
C TYR A 660 15.39 -6.24 7.34
N TYR A 661 15.11 -7.49 7.63
CA TYR A 661 14.23 -7.93 8.68
C TYR A 661 14.86 -9.15 9.35
N MET A 662 14.76 -9.22 10.67
CA MET A 662 15.12 -10.39 11.45
C MET A 662 14.10 -10.54 12.56
N ALA A 663 13.56 -11.74 12.73
CA ALA A 663 12.63 -12.03 13.79
C ALA A 663 12.96 -13.35 14.48
N TYR A 664 12.76 -13.34 15.78
CA TYR A 664 12.77 -14.53 16.61
C TYR A 664 11.41 -14.65 17.28
N GLU A 665 10.83 -15.82 17.11
CA GLU A 665 9.56 -16.21 17.69
C GLU A 665 9.78 -17.48 18.48
N SER A 666 9.27 -17.52 19.70
CA SER A 666 9.16 -18.74 20.47
C SER A 666 7.68 -18.98 20.74
N ASP A 667 7.27 -20.24 20.73
CA ASP A 667 5.95 -20.67 21.19
C ASP A 667 6.17 -21.79 22.19
N MET A 668 5.77 -21.55 23.44
CA MET A 668 5.86 -22.52 24.52
C MET A 668 4.46 -22.76 25.04
N ARG A 669 4.01 -24.01 24.99
CA ARG A 669 2.75 -24.48 25.55
C ARG A 669 3.04 -25.66 26.46
N ASP A 670 2.61 -25.54 27.71
CA ASP A 670 2.63 -26.63 28.69
C ASP A 670 1.18 -26.88 29.07
N GLY A 671 0.49 -27.66 28.25
CA GLY A 671 -0.95 -27.89 28.39
C GLY A 671 -1.34 -28.43 29.76
N THR A 672 -2.55 -28.07 30.21
CA THR A 672 -3.11 -28.49 31.51
C THR A 672 -3.73 -29.90 31.46
N ARG A 673 -4.04 -30.44 30.27
CA ARG A 673 -4.44 -31.83 30.03
C ARG A 673 -3.19 -32.70 29.82
N GLY A 674 -3.29 -33.99 30.16
CA GLY A 674 -2.18 -34.95 30.05
C GLY A 674 -1.51 -34.89 28.68
N GLY A 675 -0.26 -34.42 28.64
CA GLY A 675 0.71 -34.54 27.56
C GLY A 675 0.46 -33.75 26.26
N ASN A 676 -0.05 -32.52 26.36
CA ASN A 676 0.13 -31.51 25.33
C ASN A 676 1.33 -30.62 25.66
N HIS A 677 2.50 -30.91 25.11
CA HIS A 677 3.68 -30.05 25.23
C HIS A 677 4.07 -29.56 23.84
N LEU A 678 4.28 -28.25 23.68
CA LEU A 678 4.84 -27.67 22.46
C LEU A 678 5.97 -26.73 22.84
N GLN A 679 7.14 -26.95 22.26
CA GLN A 679 8.23 -26.00 22.25
C GLN A 679 8.65 -25.73 20.80
N SER A 680 8.35 -24.52 20.32
CA SER A 680 8.73 -24.05 18.99
C SER A 680 9.67 -22.86 19.10
N HIS A 681 10.68 -22.82 18.23
CA HIS A 681 11.61 -21.71 18.06
C HIS A 681 11.79 -21.45 16.57
N LEU A 682 11.39 -20.27 16.11
CA LEU A 682 11.55 -19.83 14.73
C LEU A 682 12.48 -18.63 14.70
N LEU A 683 13.60 -18.78 13.99
CA LEU A 683 14.45 -17.65 13.58
C LEU A 683 14.23 -17.42 12.09
N SER A 684 13.83 -16.22 11.71
CA SER A 684 13.66 -15.85 10.30
C SER A 684 14.35 -14.54 9.99
N GLY A 685 14.77 -14.37 8.75
CA GLY A 685 15.39 -13.13 8.30
C GLY A 685 15.34 -12.94 6.79
N ALA A 686 15.31 -11.68 6.39
CA ALA A 686 15.34 -11.25 5.01
C ALA A 686 16.35 -10.11 4.83
N VAL A 687 17.00 -10.08 3.68
CA VAL A 687 17.74 -8.91 3.21
C VAL A 687 17.34 -8.65 1.77
N GLN A 688 16.82 -7.46 1.51
CA GLN A 688 16.66 -6.94 0.16
C GLN A 688 17.82 -5.99 -0.17
N TYR A 689 18.30 -6.06 -1.41
CA TYR A 689 19.30 -5.15 -1.94
C TYR A 689 18.87 -4.62 -3.31
N GLN A 690 18.76 -3.30 -3.44
CA GLN A 690 18.43 -2.61 -4.67
C GLN A 690 19.72 -2.15 -5.34
N LEU A 691 20.10 -2.82 -6.43
CA LEU A 691 21.29 -2.45 -7.22
C LEU A 691 21.05 -1.12 -7.93
N ASP A 692 19.87 -1.01 -8.55
CA ASP A 692 19.30 0.18 -9.15
C ASP A 692 17.76 0.05 -9.16
N TYR A 693 17.03 1.04 -9.69
CA TYR A 693 15.56 1.03 -9.74
C TYR A 693 14.94 -0.10 -10.56
N GLU A 694 15.69 -0.68 -11.50
CA GLU A 694 15.24 -1.80 -12.31
C GLU A 694 15.59 -3.14 -11.68
N ASN A 695 16.67 -3.24 -10.89
CA ASN A 695 17.26 -4.49 -10.46
C ASN A 695 17.28 -4.62 -8.93
N ARG A 696 16.54 -5.59 -8.40
CA ARG A 696 16.49 -5.88 -6.96
C ARG A 696 16.73 -7.35 -6.67
N PHE A 697 17.46 -7.61 -5.59
CA PHE A 697 17.70 -8.93 -5.03
C PHE A 697 17.04 -9.05 -3.67
N ILE A 698 16.60 -10.25 -3.32
CA ILE A 698 16.16 -10.61 -1.98
C ILE A 698 16.83 -11.92 -1.57
N ALA A 699 17.33 -11.99 -0.35
CA ALA A 699 17.77 -13.23 0.27
C ALA A 699 16.91 -13.46 1.51
N LYS A 700 16.36 -14.65 1.67
CA LYS A 700 15.56 -15.03 2.84
C LYS A 700 16.15 -16.28 3.47
N GLY A 701 16.04 -16.38 4.78
CA GLY A 701 16.42 -17.58 5.51
C GLY A 701 15.49 -17.78 6.71
N LYS A 702 15.15 -19.04 6.98
CA LYS A 702 14.42 -19.40 8.20
C LYS A 702 15.01 -20.68 8.80
N GLY A 703 14.94 -20.79 10.11
CA GLY A 703 15.27 -21.98 10.88
C GLY A 703 14.17 -22.20 11.92
N LEU A 704 13.42 -23.28 11.78
CA LEU A 704 12.35 -23.69 12.67
C LEU A 704 12.80 -24.95 13.41
N TYR A 705 12.71 -24.91 14.73
CA TYR A 705 12.76 -26.09 15.59
C TYR A 705 11.41 -26.22 16.28
N ARG A 706 10.81 -27.39 16.25
CA ARG A 706 9.57 -27.68 16.96
C ARG A 706 9.68 -29.06 17.61
N ASP A 707 9.39 -29.11 18.90
CA ASP A 707 9.26 -30.35 19.69
C ASP A 707 7.84 -30.34 20.22
N PHE A 708 7.04 -31.36 19.88
CA PHE A 708 5.69 -31.44 20.38
C PHE A 708 5.32 -32.88 20.78
N LYS A 709 4.41 -32.96 21.74
CA LYS A 709 3.78 -34.19 22.24
C LYS A 709 2.27 -33.94 22.33
N ASP A 710 1.47 -34.89 21.88
CA ASP A 710 0.01 -34.83 21.98
C ASP A 710 -0.53 -36.21 22.35
N SER A 711 -0.88 -36.39 23.62
CA SER A 711 -1.38 -37.70 24.10
C SER A 711 -2.75 -38.07 23.57
N ASN A 712 -3.52 -37.13 23.02
CA ASN A 712 -4.86 -37.41 22.49
C ASN A 712 -4.79 -38.02 21.08
N LEU A 713 -3.67 -37.84 20.37
CA LEU A 713 -3.40 -38.43 19.06
C LEU A 713 -2.51 -39.68 19.17
N GLU A 714 -2.30 -40.21 20.38
CA GLU A 714 -1.31 -41.24 20.72
C GLU A 714 0.16 -40.89 20.39
N LEU A 715 0.40 -39.72 19.77
CA LEU A 715 1.69 -39.16 19.40
C LEU A 715 2.61 -38.91 20.59
N ASP A 716 3.54 -39.84 20.77
CA ASP A 716 4.38 -39.90 21.96
C ASP A 716 5.50 -38.84 21.97
N GLN A 717 6.10 -38.52 20.79
CA GLN A 717 6.95 -37.33 20.59
C GLN A 717 7.27 -37.09 19.10
N THR A 718 7.14 -35.84 18.64
CA THR A 718 7.59 -35.42 17.30
C THR A 718 8.56 -34.25 17.38
N LYS A 719 9.72 -34.39 16.71
CA LYS A 719 10.72 -33.33 16.55
C LYS A 719 10.88 -32.96 15.09
N PHE A 720 10.71 -31.69 14.80
CA PHE A 720 10.75 -31.11 13.47
C PHE A 720 11.83 -30.02 13.41
N GLU A 721 12.81 -30.18 12.53
CA GLU A 721 13.80 -29.15 12.20
C GLU A 721 13.66 -28.79 10.73
N ASP A 722 13.38 -27.53 10.42
CA ASP A 722 13.28 -27.03 9.04
C ASP A 722 14.21 -25.83 8.84
N TYR A 723 15.07 -25.91 7.84
CA TYR A 723 15.95 -24.85 7.43
C TYR A 723 15.72 -24.51 5.96
N GLU A 724 15.30 -23.29 5.69
CA GLU A 724 15.12 -22.80 4.32
C GLU A 724 16.04 -21.61 4.02
N PHE A 725 16.49 -21.55 2.77
CA PHE A 725 17.19 -20.42 2.21
C PHE A 725 16.69 -20.12 0.81
N ALA A 726 16.39 -18.85 0.54
CA ALA A 726 15.86 -18.38 -0.73
C ALA A 726 16.72 -17.24 -1.29
N LEU A 727 16.96 -17.26 -2.60
CA LEU A 727 17.50 -16.15 -3.36
C LEU A 727 16.51 -15.76 -4.44
N GLY A 728 16.04 -14.51 -4.40
CA GLY A 728 15.13 -13.93 -5.38
C GLY A 728 15.76 -12.76 -6.11
N TYR A 729 15.33 -12.55 -7.35
CA TYR A 729 15.69 -11.42 -8.19
C TYR A 729 14.47 -10.92 -8.94
N ASN A 730 14.28 -9.60 -8.95
CA ASN A 730 13.27 -8.92 -9.74
C ASN A 730 13.96 -7.92 -10.67
N ARG A 731 13.69 -8.05 -11.97
CA ARG A 731 13.98 -7.04 -12.96
C ARG A 731 12.71 -6.35 -13.44
N ARG A 732 12.56 -5.09 -13.11
CA ARG A 732 11.53 -4.21 -13.67
C ARG A 732 11.97 -3.71 -15.04
N MET A 733 11.27 -4.16 -16.09
CA MET A 733 11.55 -3.74 -17.47
C MET A 733 10.72 -2.52 -17.90
N GLY A 734 9.67 -2.20 -17.14
CA GLY A 734 8.80 -1.06 -17.36
C GLY A 734 7.78 -0.90 -16.22
N PRO A 735 6.80 0.03 -16.35
CA PRO A 735 5.75 0.20 -15.35
C PRO A 735 4.90 -1.05 -15.10
N ALA A 736 4.74 -1.87 -16.13
CA ALA A 736 3.81 -2.99 -16.18
C ALA A 736 4.53 -4.28 -16.64
N SER A 737 5.84 -4.40 -16.38
CA SER A 737 6.61 -5.55 -16.84
C SER A 737 7.71 -5.93 -15.86
N HIS A 738 7.67 -7.19 -15.43
CA HIS A 738 8.57 -7.75 -14.43
C HIS A 738 9.12 -9.11 -14.87
N LEU A 739 10.39 -9.35 -14.60
CA LEU A 739 11.00 -10.67 -14.64
C LEU A 739 11.39 -11.06 -13.21
N LEU A 740 10.78 -12.12 -12.70
CA LEU A 740 11.04 -12.70 -11.38
C LEU A 740 11.84 -13.98 -11.54
N LEU A 741 12.93 -14.11 -10.80
CA LEU A 741 13.70 -15.34 -10.68
C LEU A 741 13.82 -15.68 -9.20
N GLN A 742 13.70 -16.96 -8.85
CA GLN A 742 13.86 -17.42 -7.48
C GLN A 742 14.52 -18.79 -7.43
N THR A 743 15.41 -19.00 -6.47
CA THR A 743 15.91 -20.31 -6.10
C THR A 743 15.76 -20.52 -4.60
N ASN A 744 15.11 -21.61 -4.20
CA ASN A 744 14.89 -22.01 -2.81
C ASN A 744 15.63 -23.31 -2.53
N PHE A 745 16.14 -23.45 -1.33
CA PHE A 745 16.75 -24.66 -0.79
C PHE A 745 16.11 -24.93 0.56
N SER A 746 15.64 -26.16 0.79
CA SER A 746 15.18 -26.60 2.11
C SER A 746 15.93 -27.84 2.57
N ASN A 747 16.12 -27.95 3.88
CA ASN A 747 16.56 -29.18 4.53
C ASN A 747 15.72 -29.38 5.78
N GLU A 748 14.81 -30.33 5.71
CA GLU A 748 13.90 -30.72 6.77
C GLU A 748 14.36 -32.03 7.42
N ARG A 749 14.11 -32.15 8.72
CA ARG A 749 14.32 -33.36 9.49
C ARG A 749 13.17 -33.57 10.44
N ASN A 750 12.52 -34.71 10.28
CA ASN A 750 11.39 -35.11 11.07
C ASN A 750 11.79 -36.36 11.83
N ASN A 751 11.66 -36.34 13.15
CA ASN A 751 11.74 -37.56 13.94
C ASN A 751 10.39 -37.73 14.63
N PHE A 752 9.79 -38.88 14.37
CA PHE A 752 8.48 -39.27 14.81
C PHE A 752 8.62 -40.48 15.71
N LYS A 753 7.91 -40.46 16.83
CA LYS A 753 7.77 -41.60 17.73
C LYS A 753 6.31 -41.73 18.12
N ASP A 754 5.74 -42.90 17.88
CA ASP A 754 4.36 -43.21 18.15
C ASP A 754 4.18 -44.55 18.87
N HIS A 755 3.03 -44.71 19.50
CA HIS A 755 2.60 -45.95 20.17
C HIS A 755 1.19 -46.27 19.67
N PHE A 756 1.05 -47.30 18.86
CA PHE A 756 -0.25 -47.71 18.33
C PHE A 756 -0.65 -49.08 18.85
N THR A 757 -1.96 -49.28 19.00
CA THR A 757 -2.58 -50.55 19.37
C THR A 757 -3.36 -51.08 18.17
N THR A 758 -2.97 -52.24 17.61
CA THR A 758 -3.63 -52.86 16.43
C THR A 758 -4.14 -54.25 16.78
N ARG A 759 -5.27 -54.72 16.21
CA ARG A 759 -5.82 -56.05 16.54
C ARG A 759 -5.16 -57.15 15.71
N ILE A 760 -4.76 -58.25 16.36
CA ILE A 760 -4.09 -59.39 15.69
C ILE A 760 -4.95 -60.01 14.57
N ALA A 761 -6.29 -59.94 14.68
CA ALA A 761 -7.23 -60.46 13.70
C ALA A 761 -7.19 -59.71 12.35
N GLU A 762 -6.76 -58.44 12.33
CA GLU A 762 -6.65 -57.61 11.11
C GLU A 762 -5.37 -57.89 10.33
N ILE A 763 -4.34 -58.40 11.01
CA ILE A 763 -3.04 -58.73 10.40
C ILE A 763 -3.04 -60.11 9.74
N LEU A 764 -3.89 -61.03 10.23
CA LEU A 764 -3.94 -62.42 9.78
C LEU A 764 -5.28 -62.71 9.10
N GLU A 765 -5.44 -62.30 7.83
CA GLU A 765 -6.50 -62.80 6.94
C GLU A 765 -6.28 -64.28 6.53
N THR A 766 -5.97 -65.14 7.49
CA THR A 766 -5.91 -66.58 7.29
C THR A 766 -6.63 -67.30 8.41
N SER A 767 -7.06 -68.54 8.11
CA SER A 767 -7.78 -69.48 8.98
C SER A 767 -7.13 -69.81 10.34
N LEU A 768 -6.07 -69.11 10.73
CA LEU A 768 -5.35 -69.21 12.00
C LEU A 768 -5.98 -68.34 13.10
N GLY A 769 -6.55 -67.17 12.78
CA GLY A 769 -7.18 -66.28 13.77
C GLY A 769 -8.40 -66.92 14.47
N GLU A 770 -9.25 -67.60 13.70
CA GLU A 770 -10.39 -68.37 14.25
C GLU A 770 -9.96 -69.67 14.97
N LEU A 771 -8.77 -70.23 14.66
CA LEU A 771 -8.33 -71.52 15.22
C LEU A 771 -7.76 -71.41 16.65
N TYR A 772 -7.28 -70.22 17.03
CA TYR A 772 -6.62 -69.98 18.31
C TYR A 772 -7.33 -68.98 19.24
N GLY A 773 -8.39 -68.30 18.79
CA GLY A 773 -9.16 -67.38 19.63
C GLY A 773 -8.35 -66.19 20.13
N LEU A 774 -7.44 -65.68 19.29
CA LEU A 774 -6.61 -64.52 19.59
C LEU A 774 -7.42 -63.25 19.28
N GLU A 775 -8.11 -62.74 20.31
CA GLU A 775 -8.74 -61.40 20.33
C GLU A 775 -7.74 -60.32 20.80
N ASP A 776 -6.47 -60.67 21.03
CA ASP A 776 -5.50 -59.78 21.67
C ASP A 776 -5.07 -58.62 20.74
N GLU A 777 -4.90 -57.46 21.37
CA GLU A 777 -4.41 -56.21 20.80
C GLU A 777 -2.87 -56.22 20.81
N LEU A 778 -2.25 -56.10 19.64
CA LEU A 778 -0.82 -55.95 19.46
C LEU A 778 -0.41 -54.49 19.68
N LEU A 779 0.47 -54.26 20.66
CA LEU A 779 1.07 -52.95 20.89
C LEU A 779 2.33 -52.79 20.02
N LEU A 780 2.41 -51.70 19.27
CA LEU A 780 3.53 -51.35 18.39
C LEU A 780 4.11 -49.98 18.77
N ASP A 781 5.42 -49.93 18.96
CA ASP A 781 6.18 -48.69 19.02
C ASP A 781 6.74 -48.40 17.64
N GLU A 782 6.29 -47.31 17.00
CA GLU A 782 6.82 -46.89 15.71
C GLU A 782 7.77 -45.71 15.86
N PHE A 783 8.91 -45.80 15.19
CA PHE A 783 9.89 -44.74 15.08
C PHE A 783 10.15 -44.47 13.62
N SER A 784 9.90 -43.24 13.18
CA SER A 784 10.23 -42.79 11.83
C SER A 784 11.20 -41.62 11.90
N ARG A 785 12.23 -41.66 11.07
CA ARG A 785 13.12 -40.54 10.82
C ARG A 785 13.08 -40.24 9.34
N GLU A 786 12.71 -39.02 9.02
CA GLU A 786 12.71 -38.53 7.66
C GLU A 786 13.64 -37.32 7.55
N ARG A 787 14.38 -37.25 6.45
CA ARG A 787 15.16 -36.09 6.07
C ARG A 787 14.90 -35.75 4.62
N VAL A 788 14.41 -34.54 4.38
CA VAL A 788 14.13 -34.05 3.02
C VAL A 788 15.11 -32.96 2.69
N LYS A 789 15.85 -33.10 1.60
CA LYS A 789 16.63 -32.02 1.00
C LYS A 789 16.00 -31.64 -0.31
N SER A 790 15.54 -30.40 -0.43
CA SER A 790 14.91 -29.94 -1.66
C SER A 790 15.58 -28.69 -2.23
N SER A 791 15.46 -28.52 -3.54
CA SER A 791 15.77 -27.27 -4.21
C SER A 791 14.74 -26.98 -5.30
N ARG A 792 14.31 -25.72 -5.38
CA ARG A 792 13.42 -25.24 -6.43
C ARG A 792 14.05 -24.06 -7.13
N SER A 793 13.98 -24.01 -8.46
CA SER A 793 14.29 -22.82 -9.23
C SER A 793 13.12 -22.44 -10.11
N SER A 794 12.72 -21.18 -10.06
CA SER A 794 11.54 -20.64 -10.74
C SER A 794 11.90 -19.38 -11.51
N ALA A 795 11.29 -19.23 -12.69
CA ALA A 795 11.37 -18.02 -13.50
C ALA A 795 9.96 -17.63 -13.94
N GLN A 796 9.60 -16.37 -13.81
CA GLN A 796 8.29 -15.86 -14.20
C GLN A 796 8.42 -14.48 -14.84
N TYR A 797 7.78 -14.31 -16.00
CA TYR A 797 7.63 -13.03 -16.68
C TYR A 797 6.18 -12.57 -16.57
N ILE A 798 6.00 -11.32 -16.16
CA ILE A 798 4.72 -10.64 -16.01
C ILE A 798 4.68 -9.46 -16.97
N TYR A 799 3.59 -9.33 -17.72
CA TYR A 799 3.30 -8.19 -18.57
C TYR A 799 1.84 -7.78 -18.40
N ASP A 800 1.61 -6.54 -17.99
CA ASP A 800 0.28 -5.96 -17.84
C ASP A 800 0.06 -4.82 -18.83
N SER A 801 -1.15 -4.70 -19.36
CA SER A 801 -1.56 -3.60 -20.24
C SER A 801 -3.04 -3.28 -20.03
N ASP A 802 -3.56 -2.28 -20.73
CA ASP A 802 -4.99 -1.91 -20.64
C ASP A 802 -5.92 -2.97 -21.23
N LEU A 803 -5.42 -3.84 -22.10
CA LEU A 803 -6.22 -4.83 -22.83
C LEU A 803 -5.92 -6.27 -22.42
N VAL A 804 -4.67 -6.56 -22.06
CA VAL A 804 -4.20 -7.90 -21.76
C VAL A 804 -3.19 -7.89 -20.62
N SER A 805 -3.37 -8.80 -19.66
CA SER A 805 -2.33 -9.27 -18.75
C SER A 805 -1.83 -10.65 -19.18
N LEU A 806 -0.53 -10.88 -19.03
CA LEU A 806 0.15 -12.11 -19.42
C LEU A 806 1.16 -12.48 -18.34
N VAL A 807 1.06 -13.72 -17.86
CA VAL A 807 2.00 -14.34 -16.93
C VAL A 807 2.51 -15.62 -17.58
N VAL A 808 3.82 -15.73 -17.76
CA VAL A 808 4.47 -16.93 -18.30
C VAL A 808 5.57 -17.33 -17.34
N GLY A 809 5.63 -18.60 -16.97
CA GLY A 809 6.70 -19.05 -16.08
C GLY A 809 7.04 -20.51 -16.24
N SER A 810 8.15 -20.86 -15.60
CA SER A 810 8.62 -22.22 -15.48
C SER A 810 9.19 -22.45 -14.09
N GLN A 811 9.09 -23.67 -13.60
CA GLN A 811 9.74 -24.09 -12.37
C GLN A 811 10.34 -25.48 -12.51
N ILE A 812 11.42 -25.70 -11.77
CA ILE A 812 12.08 -26.98 -11.67
C ILE A 812 12.29 -27.26 -10.20
N TYR A 813 11.92 -28.46 -9.75
CA TYR A 813 12.04 -28.90 -8.37
C TYR A 813 12.78 -30.23 -8.33
N PHE A 814 13.65 -30.35 -7.33
CA PHE A 814 14.41 -31.56 -7.03
C PHE A 814 14.30 -31.81 -5.54
N SER A 815 13.99 -33.04 -5.15
CA SER A 815 13.93 -33.46 -3.76
C SER A 815 14.56 -34.83 -3.59
N ASP A 816 15.39 -34.95 -2.56
CA ASP A 816 16.04 -36.16 -2.09
C ASP A 816 15.55 -36.43 -0.66
N VAL A 817 14.81 -37.52 -0.48
CA VAL A 817 14.22 -37.91 0.79
C VAL A 817 14.97 -39.13 1.32
N GLU A 818 15.45 -39.05 2.55
CA GLU A 818 16.02 -40.17 3.30
C GLU A 818 15.01 -40.54 4.40
N ARG A 819 14.34 -41.69 4.30
CA ARG A 819 13.37 -42.16 5.31
C ARG A 819 13.83 -43.47 5.93
N GLU A 820 13.92 -43.50 7.26
CA GLU A 820 14.22 -44.69 8.06
C GLU A 820 13.04 -44.94 8.99
N GLU A 821 12.50 -46.15 8.98
CA GLU A 821 11.41 -46.55 9.87
C GLU A 821 11.79 -47.79 10.65
N SER A 822 11.35 -47.83 11.90
CA SER A 822 11.45 -49.03 12.71
C SER A 822 10.23 -49.20 13.60
N SER A 823 9.67 -50.40 13.62
CA SER A 823 8.52 -50.76 14.45
C SER A 823 8.92 -51.87 15.41
N ASP A 824 8.71 -51.66 16.71
CA ASP A 824 8.97 -52.61 17.79
C ASP A 824 7.64 -53.18 18.32
N VAL A 825 7.51 -54.51 18.34
CA VAL A 825 6.33 -55.18 18.90
C VAL A 825 6.48 -55.33 20.43
N LEU A 826 5.51 -54.83 21.19
CA LEU A 826 5.58 -54.73 22.66
C LEU A 826 4.76 -55.78 23.43
N ASP A 827 4.01 -56.66 22.77
CA ASP A 827 3.10 -57.58 23.45
C ASP A 827 3.79 -58.84 24.04
N ASP A 828 3.61 -59.07 25.35
CA ASP A 828 4.11 -60.23 26.09
C ASP A 828 3.39 -61.54 25.69
N ALA A 829 2.17 -61.48 25.14
CA ALA A 829 1.42 -62.67 24.69
C ALA A 829 2.10 -63.35 23.48
N PHE A 830 2.72 -62.56 22.60
CA PHE A 830 3.52 -63.04 21.48
C PHE A 830 4.89 -63.61 21.91
N ALA A 831 5.43 -63.16 23.05
CA ALA A 831 6.71 -63.63 23.59
C ALA A 831 6.69 -65.11 24.02
N LEU A 832 5.50 -65.72 24.19
CA LEU A 832 5.36 -67.17 24.44
C LEU A 832 5.68 -68.03 23.20
N PHE A 833 5.57 -67.47 21.99
CA PHE A 833 5.80 -68.20 20.73
C PHE A 833 7.12 -67.85 20.05
N SER A 834 7.75 -66.72 20.39
CA SER A 834 9.05 -66.32 19.85
C SER A 834 9.99 -65.78 20.92
N GLN A 835 11.17 -66.39 21.09
CA GLN A 835 12.17 -65.98 22.08
C GLN A 835 12.97 -64.72 21.71
N VAL A 836 12.48 -63.85 20.81
CA VAL A 836 13.20 -62.64 20.37
C VAL A 836 12.19 -61.50 20.16
N PRO A 837 12.40 -60.30 20.74
CA PRO A 837 11.67 -59.11 20.34
C PRO A 837 11.96 -58.80 18.86
N TYR A 838 10.92 -58.58 18.06
CA TYR A 838 11.05 -58.29 16.63
C TYR A 838 11.00 -56.78 16.38
N THR A 839 12.09 -56.23 15.85
CA THR A 839 12.14 -54.88 15.28
C THR A 839 12.10 -55.01 13.76
N VAL A 840 11.05 -54.51 13.12
CA VAL A 840 11.03 -54.35 11.65
C VAL A 840 11.76 -53.05 11.32
N ARG A 841 12.62 -53.04 10.29
CA ARG A 841 13.28 -51.80 9.81
C ARG A 841 13.11 -51.66 8.31
N SER A 842 12.69 -50.46 7.89
CA SER A 842 12.56 -50.05 6.49
C SER A 842 13.45 -48.85 6.23
N GLN A 843 14.06 -48.79 5.04
CA GLN A 843 14.78 -47.62 4.54
C GLN A 843 14.34 -47.34 3.11
N ALA A 844 13.99 -46.10 2.82
CA ALA A 844 13.59 -45.65 1.48
C ALA A 844 14.30 -44.35 1.11
N TYR A 845 14.70 -44.26 -0.16
CA TYR A 845 15.33 -43.07 -0.72
C TYR A 845 14.58 -42.58 -1.98
N PRO A 846 13.37 -42.00 -1.84
CA PRO A 846 12.67 -41.45 -2.99
C PRO A 846 13.31 -40.15 -3.48
N GLU A 847 13.57 -40.08 -4.78
CA GLU A 847 13.91 -38.87 -5.51
C GLU A 847 12.67 -38.37 -6.27
N LEU A 848 12.30 -37.11 -6.05
CA LEU A 848 11.22 -36.43 -6.76
C LEU A 848 11.80 -35.29 -7.59
N ASN A 849 11.67 -35.41 -8.91
CA ASN A 849 12.02 -34.38 -9.86
C ASN A 849 10.75 -33.91 -10.55
N SER A 850 10.54 -32.59 -10.63
CA SER A 850 9.42 -32.05 -11.39
C SER A 850 9.81 -30.81 -12.19
N GLN A 851 9.11 -30.64 -13.29
CA GLN A 851 9.22 -29.49 -14.17
C GLN A 851 7.84 -29.00 -14.53
N ASP A 852 7.64 -27.69 -14.46
CA ASP A 852 6.41 -27.07 -14.92
C ASP A 852 6.67 -25.91 -15.84
N TYR A 853 5.74 -25.76 -16.77
CA TYR A 853 5.67 -24.63 -17.67
C TYR A 853 4.22 -24.17 -17.70
N TYR A 854 4.00 -22.91 -17.37
CA TYR A 854 2.66 -22.36 -17.29
C TYR A 854 2.55 -21.02 -18.02
N THR A 855 1.37 -20.78 -18.55
CA THR A 855 0.99 -19.53 -19.18
C THR A 855 -0.42 -19.17 -18.79
N TYR A 856 -0.63 -17.92 -18.42
CA TYR A 856 -1.92 -17.35 -18.04
C TYR A 856 -2.09 -16.01 -18.73
N THR A 857 -3.27 -15.75 -19.28
CA THR A 857 -3.62 -14.49 -19.91
C THR A 857 -5.00 -14.04 -19.48
N SER A 858 -5.12 -12.77 -19.13
CA SER A 858 -6.38 -12.11 -18.80
C SER A 858 -6.69 -11.07 -19.87
N TRP A 859 -7.85 -11.15 -20.51
CA TRP A 859 -8.26 -10.25 -21.58
C TRP A 859 -9.35 -9.30 -21.07
N HIS A 860 -9.03 -8.01 -21.03
CA HIS A 860 -9.91 -6.92 -20.59
C HIS A 860 -10.73 -6.40 -21.79
N LEU A 861 -11.70 -7.19 -22.23
CA LEU A 861 -12.45 -6.90 -23.46
C LEU A 861 -13.31 -5.64 -23.34
N ALA A 862 -13.82 -5.35 -22.14
CA ALA A 862 -14.57 -4.16 -21.79
C ALA A 862 -14.56 -3.96 -20.26
N ASP A 863 -14.99 -2.79 -19.79
CA ASP A 863 -15.05 -2.47 -18.35
C ASP A 863 -15.89 -3.45 -17.51
N TRP A 864 -16.75 -4.25 -18.16
CA TRP A 864 -17.68 -5.18 -17.53
C TRP A 864 -17.31 -6.66 -17.68
N VAL A 865 -16.22 -7.02 -18.38
CA VAL A 865 -15.85 -8.45 -18.55
C VAL A 865 -14.35 -8.67 -18.75
N ASP A 866 -13.81 -9.59 -17.96
CA ASP A 866 -12.48 -10.16 -18.07
C ASP A 866 -12.58 -11.65 -18.42
N ILE A 867 -11.78 -12.11 -19.38
CA ILE A 867 -11.64 -13.55 -19.70
C ILE A 867 -10.25 -14.01 -19.31
N ASN A 868 -10.16 -15.05 -18.48
CA ASN A 868 -8.90 -15.64 -18.03
C ASN A 868 -8.70 -16.99 -18.73
N LEU A 869 -7.60 -17.15 -19.43
CA LEU A 869 -7.19 -18.42 -20.06
C LEU A 869 -5.83 -18.79 -19.53
N GLY A 870 -5.62 -20.07 -19.23
CA GLY A 870 -4.32 -20.55 -18.84
C GLY A 870 -4.14 -22.03 -19.08
N ALA A 871 -2.91 -22.47 -18.98
CA ALA A 871 -2.57 -23.88 -18.96
C ALA A 871 -1.25 -24.06 -18.21
N ASN A 872 -1.14 -25.19 -17.51
CA ASN A 872 0.11 -25.65 -16.93
C ASN A 872 0.44 -27.04 -17.51
N TYR A 873 1.64 -27.21 -18.04
CA TYR A 873 2.21 -28.52 -18.33
C TYR A 873 3.16 -28.91 -17.21
N SER A 874 2.84 -30.01 -16.53
CA SER A 874 3.61 -30.57 -15.42
C SER A 874 4.20 -31.91 -15.82
N GLU A 875 5.48 -32.11 -15.55
CA GLU A 875 6.17 -33.39 -15.64
C GLU A 875 6.73 -33.74 -14.27
N ILE A 876 6.42 -34.95 -13.79
CA ILE A 876 6.82 -35.47 -12.49
C ILE A 876 7.50 -36.81 -12.72
N GLU A 877 8.70 -36.94 -12.17
CA GLU A 877 9.47 -38.17 -12.15
C GLU A 877 9.76 -38.55 -10.69
N LEU A 878 9.19 -39.69 -10.29
CA LEU A 878 9.40 -40.30 -8.99
C LEU A 878 10.26 -41.55 -9.17
N GLU A 879 11.43 -41.58 -8.55
CA GLU A 879 12.33 -42.74 -8.53
C GLU A 879 12.57 -43.20 -7.07
N GLU A 880 12.27 -44.45 -6.74
CA GLU A 880 12.63 -45.05 -5.45
C GLU A 880 13.92 -45.86 -5.55
N ARG A 881 14.96 -45.49 -4.79
CA ARG A 881 16.21 -46.27 -4.69
C ARG A 881 16.18 -47.22 -3.49
N GLU A 882 16.78 -48.40 -3.68
CA GLU A 882 16.99 -49.47 -2.68
C GLU A 882 15.76 -50.26 -2.22
N VAL A 883 14.67 -50.24 -3.00
CA VAL A 883 13.58 -51.23 -2.88
C VAL A 883 13.95 -52.48 -3.69
N PRO A 884 13.66 -53.73 -3.23
CA PRO A 884 13.94 -54.93 -4.00
C PRO A 884 13.42 -54.80 -5.45
N PRO A 885 14.12 -55.31 -6.48
CA PRO A 885 13.86 -54.98 -7.90
C PRO A 885 12.49 -55.41 -8.46
N PHE A 886 11.63 -56.03 -7.65
CA PHE A 886 10.24 -56.36 -7.95
C PHE A 886 9.22 -55.37 -7.34
N LEU A 887 9.68 -54.35 -6.61
CA LEU A 887 8.91 -53.28 -5.98
C LEU A 887 9.33 -51.87 -6.47
N SER A 888 10.47 -51.74 -7.18
CA SER A 888 10.90 -50.45 -7.75
C SER A 888 10.02 -50.07 -8.95
N ASP A 889 9.16 -49.07 -8.79
CA ASP A 889 8.32 -48.54 -9.87
C ASP A 889 8.73 -47.08 -10.15
N SER A 890 9.51 -46.83 -11.21
CA SER A 890 9.79 -45.45 -11.63
C SER A 890 8.56 -44.91 -12.37
N ARG A 891 7.93 -43.88 -11.80
CA ARG A 891 6.70 -43.29 -12.35
C ARG A 891 7.02 -41.93 -12.95
N ASN A 892 7.05 -41.88 -14.29
CA ASN A 892 7.02 -40.62 -15.02
C ASN A 892 5.58 -40.31 -15.41
N ARG A 893 5.09 -39.13 -15.02
CA ARG A 893 3.79 -38.60 -15.41
C ARG A 893 3.95 -37.21 -15.99
N SER A 894 3.43 -37.01 -17.19
CA SER A 894 3.26 -35.69 -17.77
C SER A 894 1.78 -35.38 -17.98
N ARG A 895 1.37 -34.15 -17.68
CA ARG A 895 -0.02 -33.72 -17.84
C ARG A 895 -0.11 -32.26 -18.25
N LEU A 896 -1.01 -32.00 -19.20
CA LEU A 896 -1.48 -30.65 -19.50
C LEU A 896 -2.75 -30.38 -18.69
N ASN A 897 -2.75 -29.28 -17.95
CA ASN A 897 -3.78 -28.86 -17.02
C ASN A 897 -4.41 -27.55 -17.51
N PRO A 898 -5.50 -27.59 -18.29
CA PRO A 898 -6.12 -26.40 -18.85
C PRO A 898 -6.88 -25.59 -17.77
N LYS A 899 -6.91 -24.27 -17.94
CA LYS A 899 -7.52 -23.30 -17.03
C LYS A 899 -8.39 -22.32 -17.82
N PHE A 900 -9.64 -22.16 -17.42
CA PHE A 900 -10.58 -21.24 -18.05
C PHE A 900 -11.34 -20.50 -16.95
N GLY A 901 -11.47 -19.19 -17.08
CA GLY A 901 -12.22 -18.37 -16.15
C GLY A 901 -12.82 -17.14 -16.82
N ALA A 902 -13.87 -16.60 -16.22
CA ALA A 902 -14.44 -15.33 -16.61
C ALA A 902 -14.90 -14.57 -15.39
N THR A 903 -14.64 -13.26 -15.37
CA THR A 903 -15.13 -12.34 -14.34
C THR A 903 -15.96 -11.26 -15.01
N PHE A 904 -17.21 -11.09 -14.58
CA PHE A 904 -18.11 -10.06 -15.06
C PHE A 904 -18.34 -8.99 -13.99
N TYR A 905 -18.43 -7.74 -14.42
CA TYR A 905 -18.78 -6.59 -13.57
C TYR A 905 -20.05 -5.92 -14.11
N PRO A 906 -21.26 -6.50 -13.86
CA PRO A 906 -22.51 -5.91 -14.32
C PRO A 906 -22.71 -4.46 -13.84
N THR A 907 -22.18 -4.15 -12.66
CA THR A 907 -22.04 -2.80 -12.13
C THR A 907 -20.66 -2.66 -11.48
N SER A 908 -20.22 -1.45 -11.14
CA SER A 908 -18.98 -1.23 -10.37
C SER A 908 -19.01 -1.85 -8.96
N THR A 909 -20.17 -2.32 -8.51
CA THR A 909 -20.41 -2.88 -7.18
C THR A 909 -20.77 -4.36 -7.19
N THR A 910 -20.96 -4.96 -8.37
CA THR A 910 -21.33 -6.37 -8.51
C THR A 910 -20.21 -7.10 -9.24
N THR A 911 -19.78 -8.24 -8.73
CA THR A 911 -18.74 -9.09 -9.35
C THR A 911 -19.28 -10.50 -9.48
N VAL A 912 -19.25 -11.06 -10.68
CA VAL A 912 -19.65 -12.44 -10.95
C VAL A 912 -18.44 -13.19 -11.46
N ARG A 913 -18.11 -14.32 -10.86
CA ARG A 913 -16.89 -15.08 -11.10
C ARG A 913 -17.27 -16.49 -11.54
N THR A 914 -16.57 -17.05 -12.52
CA THR A 914 -16.71 -18.46 -12.89
C THR A 914 -15.37 -19.01 -13.38
N ALA A 915 -15.12 -20.28 -13.08
CA ALA A 915 -13.92 -20.96 -13.48
C ALA A 915 -14.14 -22.46 -13.72
N TYR A 916 -13.36 -23.01 -14.65
CA TYR A 916 -13.12 -24.43 -14.84
C TYR A 916 -11.62 -24.64 -14.96
N PHE A 917 -11.06 -25.56 -14.20
CA PHE A 917 -9.65 -25.89 -14.31
C PHE A 917 -9.31 -27.29 -13.80
N GLU A 918 -8.28 -27.88 -14.41
CA GLU A 918 -7.69 -29.13 -13.92
C GLU A 918 -6.42 -28.84 -13.12
N THR A 919 -6.14 -29.58 -12.06
CA THR A 919 -4.91 -29.47 -11.25
C THR A 919 -4.25 -30.82 -11.08
N LEU A 920 -2.94 -30.79 -10.87
CA LEU A 920 -2.12 -31.92 -10.44
C LEU A 920 -1.32 -31.47 -9.22
N ARG A 921 -1.63 -32.04 -8.06
CA ARG A 921 -0.87 -31.85 -6.82
C ARG A 921 0.42 -32.64 -6.92
N LYS A 922 1.55 -32.05 -6.51
CA LYS A 922 2.88 -32.69 -6.68
C LYS A 922 3.48 -33.07 -5.34
N SER A 923 3.85 -32.08 -4.55
CA SER A 923 4.25 -32.22 -3.16
C SER A 923 3.93 -30.92 -2.41
N SER A 924 3.69 -31.03 -1.11
CA SER A 924 3.39 -29.86 -0.27
C SER A 924 4.50 -28.80 -0.36
N LEU A 925 5.76 -29.23 -0.25
CA LEU A 925 6.92 -28.33 -0.30
C LEU A 925 7.09 -27.61 -1.65
N GLU A 926 6.80 -28.32 -2.74
CA GLU A 926 6.87 -27.72 -4.08
C GLU A 926 5.79 -26.65 -4.27
N ASP A 927 4.56 -26.89 -3.80
CA ASP A 927 3.41 -26.05 -4.11
C ASP A 927 3.24 -24.84 -3.17
N MET A 928 3.65 -24.93 -1.91
CA MET A 928 3.46 -23.87 -0.90
C MET A 928 4.14 -22.54 -1.25
N THR A 929 5.24 -22.56 -2.01
CA THR A 929 6.03 -21.35 -2.32
C THR A 929 6.22 -21.14 -3.83
N ALA A 930 5.42 -21.84 -4.65
CA ALA A 930 5.49 -21.73 -6.11
C ALA A 930 5.02 -20.36 -6.60
N LEU A 931 5.60 -19.88 -7.69
CA LEU A 931 5.23 -18.58 -8.30
C LEU A 931 4.01 -18.67 -9.22
N GLU A 932 3.56 -19.87 -9.58
CA GLU A 932 2.39 -20.06 -10.44
C GLU A 932 1.14 -19.40 -9.81
N PRO A 933 0.36 -18.61 -10.59
CA PRO A 933 -0.84 -17.91 -10.10
C PRO A 933 -1.76 -18.78 -9.25
N THR A 934 -2.28 -18.29 -8.13
CA THR A 934 -3.22 -19.07 -7.30
C THR A 934 -4.68 -18.96 -7.73
N LEU A 935 -4.98 -18.06 -8.68
CA LEU A 935 -6.36 -17.76 -9.11
C LEU A 935 -6.62 -18.16 -10.57
N VAL A 936 -7.81 -18.70 -10.82
CA VAL A 936 -8.39 -18.87 -12.16
C VAL A 936 -9.78 -18.26 -12.15
N GLY A 937 -10.03 -17.20 -12.92
CA GLY A 937 -11.34 -16.51 -12.92
C GLY A 937 -11.76 -15.99 -11.53
N GLY A 938 -10.79 -15.71 -10.66
CA GLY A 938 -11.01 -15.32 -9.27
C GLY A 938 -11.34 -16.48 -8.31
N ILE A 939 -11.27 -17.75 -8.74
CA ILE A 939 -11.43 -18.93 -7.90
C ILE A 939 -10.04 -19.49 -7.55
N ASN A 940 -9.84 -19.89 -6.29
CA ASN A 940 -8.58 -20.46 -5.81
C ASN A 940 -8.31 -21.83 -6.46
N GLN A 941 -7.08 -22.08 -6.90
CA GLN A 941 -6.66 -23.37 -7.45
C GLN A 941 -5.71 -24.16 -6.55
N ARG A 942 -5.32 -23.62 -5.39
CA ARG A 942 -4.41 -24.26 -4.43
C ARG A 942 -5.22 -24.90 -3.31
N PHE A 943 -5.38 -26.23 -3.37
CA PHE A 943 -6.03 -27.02 -2.33
C PHE A 943 -5.01 -27.92 -1.64
N THR A 944 -5.26 -28.22 -0.37
CA THR A 944 -4.41 -29.10 0.42
C THR A 944 -4.81 -30.55 0.15
N ASP A 945 -4.27 -31.11 -0.94
CA ASP A 945 -4.50 -32.52 -1.31
C ASP A 945 -3.19 -33.33 -1.15
N ILE A 946 -3.30 -34.66 -1.18
CA ILE A 946 -2.15 -35.58 -1.17
C ILE A 946 -1.33 -35.43 -2.46
N SER A 947 -0.01 -35.59 -2.37
CA SER A 947 0.91 -35.63 -3.51
C SER A 947 0.45 -36.59 -4.61
N GLY A 948 0.40 -36.13 -5.86
CA GLY A 948 -0.06 -36.92 -7.01
C GLY A 948 -1.55 -36.77 -7.35
N THR A 949 -2.33 -36.12 -6.48
CA THR A 949 -3.78 -35.94 -6.66
C THR A 949 -4.14 -35.15 -7.91
N ARG A 950 -5.16 -35.62 -8.60
CA ARG A 950 -5.69 -35.02 -9.83
C ARG A 950 -7.08 -34.48 -9.55
N ALA A 951 -7.34 -33.22 -9.85
CA ALA A 951 -8.68 -32.65 -9.64
C ALA A 951 -9.21 -31.91 -10.86
N ARG A 952 -10.50 -32.04 -11.14
CA ARG A 952 -11.27 -31.14 -12.00
C ARG A 952 -12.11 -30.24 -11.12
N ASN A 953 -11.99 -28.94 -11.31
CA ASN A 953 -12.60 -27.96 -10.43
C ASN A 953 -13.54 -27.08 -11.23
N TYR A 954 -14.73 -26.83 -10.68
CA TYR A 954 -15.75 -25.95 -11.21
C TYR A 954 -16.11 -24.95 -10.12
N GLY A 955 -16.00 -23.65 -10.41
CA GLY A 955 -16.28 -22.60 -9.45
C GLY A 955 -17.23 -21.55 -10.03
N ALA A 956 -18.12 -21.04 -9.19
CA ALA A 956 -18.94 -19.88 -9.51
C ALA A 956 -19.19 -19.04 -8.26
N GLY A 957 -19.22 -17.72 -8.41
CA GLY A 957 -19.53 -16.82 -7.31
C GLY A 957 -20.16 -15.52 -7.77
N ILE A 958 -20.93 -14.90 -6.88
CA ILE A 958 -21.47 -13.56 -7.05
C ILE A 958 -21.31 -12.76 -5.77
N ASP A 959 -20.75 -11.56 -5.91
CA ASP A 959 -20.41 -10.65 -4.83
C ASP A 959 -21.05 -9.29 -5.11
N GLN A 960 -21.71 -8.72 -4.10
CA GLN A 960 -22.37 -7.42 -4.15
C GLN A 960 -21.89 -6.53 -3.01
N LYS A 961 -21.47 -5.32 -3.39
CA LYS A 961 -21.10 -4.24 -2.49
C LYS A 961 -22.18 -3.17 -2.48
N VAL A 962 -22.51 -2.64 -1.31
CA VAL A 962 -23.31 -1.43 -1.15
C VAL A 962 -22.43 -0.46 -0.36
N PRO A 963 -21.73 0.46 -1.04
CA PRO A 963 -20.70 1.29 -0.43
C PRO A 963 -21.14 1.97 0.87
N GLY A 964 -20.31 1.89 1.91
CA GLY A 964 -20.59 2.42 3.25
C GLY A 964 -21.78 1.78 3.99
N PHE A 965 -22.36 0.68 3.49
CA PHE A 965 -23.52 0.04 4.09
C PHE A 965 -23.37 -1.47 4.28
N ALA A 966 -23.14 -2.24 3.21
CA ALA A 966 -23.13 -3.70 3.31
C ALA A 966 -22.30 -4.39 2.21
N TYR A 967 -21.84 -5.60 2.50
CA TYR A 967 -21.20 -6.51 1.56
C TYR A 967 -21.85 -7.88 1.68
N PHE A 968 -22.11 -8.54 0.56
CA PHE A 968 -22.64 -9.90 0.60
C PHE A 968 -22.33 -10.65 -0.67
N GLY A 969 -22.19 -11.96 -0.55
CA GLY A 969 -21.90 -12.81 -1.69
C GLY A 969 -22.11 -14.27 -1.38
N ILE A 970 -22.09 -15.07 -2.44
CA ILE A 970 -22.09 -16.53 -2.38
C ILE A 970 -21.12 -17.07 -3.43
N GLU A 971 -20.37 -18.09 -3.06
CA GLU A 971 -19.45 -18.83 -3.91
C GLU A 971 -19.67 -20.32 -3.71
N GLY A 972 -19.71 -21.08 -4.80
CA GLY A 972 -19.74 -22.54 -4.80
C GLY A 972 -18.56 -23.08 -5.59
N ILE A 973 -17.94 -24.13 -5.08
CA ILE A 973 -16.85 -24.88 -5.72
C ILE A 973 -17.22 -26.36 -5.66
N HIS A 974 -17.18 -27.02 -6.81
CA HIS A 974 -17.31 -28.46 -6.94
C HIS A 974 -15.99 -29.03 -7.47
N ARG A 975 -15.51 -30.13 -6.91
CA ARG A 975 -14.26 -30.78 -7.29
C ARG A 975 -14.48 -32.28 -7.49
N ASP A 976 -14.15 -32.77 -8.69
CA ASP A 976 -13.95 -34.20 -8.94
C ASP A 976 -12.47 -34.51 -8.64
N VAL A 977 -12.18 -35.22 -7.56
CA VAL A 977 -10.81 -35.52 -7.10
C VAL A 977 -10.50 -36.99 -7.30
N ILE A 978 -9.28 -37.28 -7.75
CA ILE A 978 -8.75 -38.64 -7.86
C ILE A 978 -7.42 -38.66 -7.13
N GLU A 979 -7.39 -39.32 -5.97
CA GLU A 979 -6.19 -39.58 -5.19
C GLU A 979 -5.64 -40.95 -5.57
N ASP A 980 -4.39 -40.99 -6.00
CA ASP A 980 -3.73 -42.26 -6.30
C ASP A 980 -2.95 -42.70 -5.06
N PHE A 981 -3.54 -43.57 -4.23
CA PHE A 981 -2.82 -44.18 -3.12
C PHE A 981 -1.83 -45.21 -3.66
N SER A 982 -0.53 -44.91 -3.62
CA SER A 982 0.48 -45.96 -3.62
C SER A 982 0.51 -46.58 -2.23
N SER A 983 0.27 -47.88 -2.12
CA SER A 983 0.35 -48.67 -0.88
C SER A 983 1.76 -48.77 -0.27
N ALA A 984 2.58 -47.72 -0.37
CA ALA A 984 3.89 -47.68 0.26
C ALA A 984 3.81 -47.40 1.77
N THR A 985 2.66 -46.96 2.28
CA THR A 985 2.47 -46.67 3.72
C THR A 985 1.64 -47.72 4.47
N THR A 986 1.06 -48.70 3.79
CA THR A 986 0.29 -49.77 4.44
C THR A 986 0.31 -50.99 3.54
N ASN A 987 1.36 -51.80 3.68
CA ASN A 987 1.37 -53.27 3.49
C ASN A 987 2.81 -53.80 3.59
N VAL A 988 3.41 -53.71 4.78
CA VAL A 988 4.33 -54.77 5.20
C VAL A 988 3.47 -55.82 5.93
N LEU A 989 2.57 -56.46 5.17
CA LEU A 989 1.90 -57.67 5.63
C LEU A 989 2.94 -58.79 5.67
N PHE A 990 3.11 -59.30 6.88
CA PHE A 990 4.04 -60.30 7.35
C PHE A 990 4.12 -61.55 6.46
N ASP A 991 5.32 -61.89 5.99
CA ASP A 991 5.62 -63.18 5.36
C ASP A 991 5.82 -64.24 6.46
N PHE A 992 4.71 -64.88 6.86
CA PHE A 992 4.72 -66.08 7.70
C PHE A 992 4.45 -67.31 6.82
N ASP A 993 5.50 -68.13 6.63
CA ASP A 993 5.50 -69.49 6.08
C ASP A 993 5.43 -69.67 4.54
N ASN A 994 6.58 -69.72 3.86
CA ASN A 994 7.19 -70.97 3.32
C ASN A 994 8.32 -70.66 2.31
N PHE A 995 9.49 -71.32 2.39
CA PHE A 995 9.75 -72.59 1.73
C PHE A 995 9.22 -72.66 0.28
N GLU A 996 10.14 -72.79 -0.66
CA GLU A 996 9.98 -73.16 -2.07
C GLU A 996 8.55 -73.37 -2.64
N THR A 997 8.27 -72.60 -3.70
CA THR A 997 7.28 -72.81 -4.78
C THR A 997 5.83 -72.37 -4.55
N GLY A 998 5.40 -71.35 -5.32
CA GLY A 998 4.00 -71.17 -5.68
C GLY A 998 3.54 -69.71 -5.81
N SER A 999 3.68 -69.17 -7.02
CA SER A 999 2.92 -68.07 -7.66
C SER A 999 1.73 -67.40 -6.95
N ASP A 1000 1.68 -66.07 -7.13
CA ASP A 1000 0.49 -65.19 -7.23
C ASP A 1000 -0.20 -64.70 -5.94
N ALA A 1001 0.53 -63.93 -5.13
CA ALA A 1001 -0.09 -62.90 -4.28
C ALA A 1001 0.68 -61.59 -4.41
N SER A 1002 0.54 -60.91 -5.56
CA SER A 1002 0.93 -59.51 -5.69
C SER A 1002 -0.23 -58.64 -5.22
N TYR A 1003 -0.20 -58.17 -3.98
CA TYR A 1003 -1.03 -57.03 -3.55
C TYR A 1003 -0.36 -55.72 -4.03
N ASN A 1004 -0.21 -55.60 -5.36
CA ASN A 1004 0.29 -54.40 -6.04
C ASN A 1004 -0.85 -53.77 -6.84
N GLY A 1005 -1.92 -53.38 -6.16
CA GLY A 1005 -2.96 -52.53 -6.72
C GLY A 1005 -2.78 -51.12 -6.17
N ALA A 1006 -2.39 -50.16 -6.99
CA ALA A 1006 -2.61 -48.76 -6.65
C ALA A 1006 -4.14 -48.57 -6.59
N PHE A 1007 -4.68 -48.21 -5.43
CA PHE A 1007 -6.09 -47.86 -5.30
C PHE A 1007 -6.25 -46.40 -5.72
N GLU A 1008 -7.10 -46.16 -6.71
CA GLU A 1008 -7.57 -44.80 -7.03
C GLU A 1008 -8.78 -44.53 -6.14
N ASP A 1009 -8.65 -43.61 -5.19
CA ASP A 1009 -9.79 -43.11 -4.42
C ASP A 1009 -10.39 -41.91 -5.15
N HIS A 1010 -11.66 -42.05 -5.52
CA HIS A 1010 -12.45 -40.99 -6.11
C HIS A 1010 -13.17 -40.24 -5.00
N GLN A 1011 -13.07 -38.91 -5.05
CA GLN A 1011 -13.81 -38.05 -4.13
C GLN A 1011 -14.57 -36.99 -4.88
N ASP A 1012 -15.81 -36.76 -4.44
CA ASP A 1012 -16.62 -35.63 -4.88
C ASP A 1012 -16.68 -34.65 -3.71
N GLN A 1013 -16.19 -33.42 -3.95
CA GLN A 1013 -16.12 -32.37 -2.91
C GLN A 1013 -16.94 -31.16 -3.31
N ASP A 1014 -17.88 -30.76 -2.46
CA ASP A 1014 -18.67 -29.54 -2.61
C ASP A 1014 -18.37 -28.56 -1.47
N LEU A 1015 -18.08 -27.31 -1.83
CA LEU A 1015 -17.85 -26.22 -0.90
C LEU A 1015 -18.70 -25.03 -1.29
N VAL A 1016 -19.57 -24.57 -0.39
CA VAL A 1016 -20.38 -23.36 -0.58
C VAL A 1016 -20.10 -22.38 0.56
N ASN A 1017 -19.72 -21.16 0.19
CA ASN A 1017 -19.49 -20.05 1.12
C ASN A 1017 -20.48 -18.94 0.83
N ALA A 1018 -21.20 -18.45 1.84
CA ALA A 1018 -21.99 -17.22 1.74
C ALA A 1018 -21.65 -16.28 2.89
N TYR A 1019 -21.70 -14.98 2.63
CA TYR A 1019 -21.43 -13.98 3.66
C TYR A 1019 -22.34 -12.77 3.53
N TYR A 1020 -22.61 -12.11 4.66
CA TYR A 1020 -23.30 -10.84 4.75
C TYR A 1020 -22.69 -10.00 5.86
N TYR A 1021 -22.13 -8.86 5.49
CA TYR A 1021 -21.49 -7.90 6.37
C TYR A 1021 -22.23 -6.57 6.30
N GLN A 1022 -22.45 -5.93 7.46
CA GLN A 1022 -23.23 -4.71 7.54
C GLN A 1022 -22.62 -3.68 8.47
N VAL A 1023 -22.55 -2.44 7.99
CA VAL A 1023 -22.23 -1.25 8.77
C VAL A 1023 -23.54 -0.65 9.27
N PHE A 1024 -23.78 -0.72 10.59
CA PHE A 1024 -24.99 -0.16 11.20
C PHE A 1024 -24.83 1.34 11.55
N SER A 1025 -23.62 1.73 11.92
CA SER A 1025 -23.25 3.11 12.23
C SER A 1025 -21.73 3.28 12.12
N LYS A 1026 -21.22 4.49 12.38
CA LYS A 1026 -19.77 4.79 12.42
C LYS A 1026 -18.98 3.98 13.46
N GLN A 1027 -19.67 3.27 14.36
CA GLN A 1027 -19.06 2.52 15.46
C GLN A 1027 -19.46 1.06 15.47
N TRP A 1028 -20.57 0.66 14.84
CA TRP A 1028 -21.15 -0.68 14.96
C TRP A 1028 -21.16 -1.39 13.62
N VAL A 1029 -20.65 -2.62 13.63
CA VAL A 1029 -20.53 -3.48 12.45
C VAL A 1029 -20.96 -4.90 12.80
N GLY A 1030 -21.75 -5.52 11.93
CA GLY A 1030 -22.17 -6.91 12.06
C GLY A 1030 -21.63 -7.76 10.92
N THR A 1031 -21.33 -9.02 11.21
CA THR A 1031 -20.91 -10.02 10.22
C THR A 1031 -21.74 -11.29 10.35
N ALA A 1032 -21.97 -11.96 9.23
CA ALA A 1032 -22.56 -13.28 9.14
C ALA A 1032 -21.84 -14.06 8.04
N ASP A 1033 -21.32 -15.24 8.35
CA ASP A 1033 -20.62 -16.12 7.41
C ASP A 1033 -21.22 -17.51 7.53
N TRP A 1034 -21.64 -18.08 6.40
CA TRP A 1034 -22.10 -19.46 6.29
C TRP A 1034 -21.17 -20.24 5.37
N GLN A 1035 -20.76 -21.42 5.81
CA GLN A 1035 -19.96 -22.36 5.05
C GLN A 1035 -20.63 -23.72 5.11
N TYR A 1036 -20.78 -24.34 3.95
CA TYR A 1036 -21.20 -25.71 3.78
C TYR A 1036 -20.07 -26.45 3.07
N SER A 1037 -19.69 -27.62 3.59
CA SER A 1037 -18.71 -28.50 2.98
C SER A 1037 -19.24 -29.92 2.99
N MET A 1038 -19.03 -30.63 1.89
CA MET A 1038 -19.37 -32.03 1.72
C MET A 1038 -18.20 -32.73 1.05
N VAL A 1039 -17.82 -33.89 1.55
CA VAL A 1039 -16.85 -34.78 0.92
C VAL A 1039 -17.44 -36.17 0.89
N GLU A 1040 -17.61 -36.71 -0.31
CA GLU A 1040 -17.96 -38.11 -0.54
C GLU A 1040 -16.75 -38.85 -1.09
N ARG A 1041 -16.48 -40.07 -0.59
CA ARG A 1041 -15.32 -40.88 -0.99
C ARG A 1041 -15.73 -42.30 -1.36
N THR A 1042 -14.92 -42.94 -2.21
CA THR A 1042 -15.15 -44.33 -2.63
C THR A 1042 -14.41 -45.36 -1.78
N ASP A 1043 -13.38 -44.95 -1.06
CA ASP A 1043 -12.59 -45.81 -0.18
C ASP A 1043 -13.42 -46.29 1.02
N PRO A 1044 -13.65 -47.61 1.19
CA PRO A 1044 -14.42 -48.15 2.31
C PRO A 1044 -13.69 -48.10 3.65
N ASP A 1045 -12.36 -47.96 3.65
CA ASP A 1045 -11.54 -47.98 4.86
C ASP A 1045 -11.59 -46.61 5.58
N LEU A 1046 -11.77 -45.53 4.81
CA LEU A 1046 -11.86 -44.15 5.31
C LEU A 1046 -13.32 -43.73 5.53
N TYR A 1047 -13.55 -42.50 5.99
CA TYR A 1047 -14.91 -41.94 6.02
C TYR A 1047 -15.50 -41.90 4.60
N GLN A 1048 -16.75 -42.33 4.47
CA GLN A 1048 -17.45 -42.38 3.19
C GLN A 1048 -18.10 -41.04 2.86
N GLU A 1049 -18.61 -40.35 3.88
CA GLU A 1049 -19.32 -39.08 3.74
C GLU A 1049 -18.99 -38.18 4.92
N TYR A 1050 -18.68 -36.91 4.65
CA TYR A 1050 -18.41 -35.90 5.67
C TYR A 1050 -19.12 -34.59 5.30
N GLU A 1051 -20.20 -34.28 6.00
CA GLU A 1051 -20.97 -33.06 5.85
C GLU A 1051 -20.66 -32.10 7.00
N THR A 1052 -20.45 -30.82 6.70
CA THR A 1052 -20.27 -29.77 7.72
C THR A 1052 -20.96 -28.49 7.31
N ASN A 1053 -21.81 -28.00 8.20
CA ASN A 1053 -22.40 -26.67 8.17
C ASN A 1053 -21.79 -25.82 9.29
N LYS A 1054 -21.35 -24.61 8.95
CA LYS A 1054 -20.75 -23.66 9.88
C LYS A 1054 -21.35 -22.29 9.65
N LEU A 1055 -21.89 -21.68 10.71
CA LEU A 1055 -22.51 -20.37 10.68
C LEU A 1055 -21.90 -19.47 11.77
N ARG A 1056 -21.24 -18.40 11.36
CA ARG A 1056 -20.61 -17.43 12.28
C ARG A 1056 -21.37 -16.12 12.23
N PHE A 1057 -21.66 -15.54 13.39
CA PHE A 1057 -22.20 -14.20 13.52
C PHE A 1057 -21.29 -13.37 14.41
N GLY A 1058 -20.91 -12.19 13.94
CA GLY A 1058 -20.08 -11.26 14.68
C GLY A 1058 -20.78 -9.92 14.89
N LEU A 1059 -20.49 -9.28 16.02
CA LEU A 1059 -20.81 -7.86 16.26
C LEU A 1059 -19.56 -7.18 16.82
N ARG A 1060 -19.16 -6.07 16.22
CA ARG A 1060 -17.97 -5.31 16.58
C ARG A 1060 -18.33 -3.85 16.86
N TYR A 1061 -17.71 -3.28 17.89
CA TYR A 1061 -17.85 -1.88 18.29
C TYR A 1061 -16.48 -1.19 18.36
N PHE A 1062 -16.39 0.03 17.83
CA PHE A 1062 -15.19 0.86 17.83
C PHE A 1062 -15.47 2.25 18.41
N ASP A 1063 -14.67 2.65 19.40
CA ASP A 1063 -14.72 3.97 20.01
C ASP A 1063 -13.52 4.83 19.61
N PRO A 1064 -13.70 6.12 19.27
CA PRO A 1064 -12.59 7.02 18.94
C PRO A 1064 -11.54 7.20 20.05
N THR A 1065 -11.82 6.81 21.29
CA THR A 1065 -10.83 6.80 22.38
C THR A 1065 -9.75 5.73 22.22
N GLY A 1066 -9.92 4.78 21.29
CA GLY A 1066 -9.04 3.63 21.10
C GLY A 1066 -9.64 2.31 21.60
N LEU A 1067 -10.73 2.36 22.37
CA LEU A 1067 -11.43 1.17 22.85
C LEU A 1067 -12.15 0.45 21.68
N PHE A 1068 -12.08 -0.87 21.65
CA PHE A 1068 -12.91 -1.69 20.77
C PHE A 1068 -13.38 -2.95 21.49
N THR A 1069 -14.53 -3.48 21.08
CA THR A 1069 -15.08 -4.74 21.61
C THR A 1069 -15.68 -5.57 20.49
N PHE A 1070 -15.65 -6.88 20.62
CA PHE A 1070 -16.35 -7.78 19.70
C PHE A 1070 -16.98 -8.94 20.45
N CYS A 1071 -18.06 -9.47 19.90
CA CYS A 1071 -18.59 -10.78 20.26
C CYS A 1071 -18.85 -11.58 18.99
N GLN A 1072 -18.60 -12.88 19.04
CA GLN A 1072 -18.81 -13.78 17.91
C GLN A 1072 -19.48 -15.06 18.40
N GLY A 1073 -20.56 -15.47 17.76
CA GLY A 1073 -21.17 -16.79 17.94
C GLY A 1073 -20.87 -17.66 16.72
N THR A 1074 -20.44 -18.88 16.92
CA THR A 1074 -20.16 -19.87 15.87
C THR A 1074 -21.02 -21.08 16.12
N TRP A 1075 -22.00 -21.32 15.24
CA TRP A 1075 -22.73 -22.57 15.17
C TRP A 1075 -22.03 -23.53 14.24
N ARG A 1076 -22.01 -24.80 14.61
CA ARG A 1076 -21.58 -25.89 13.74
C ARG A 1076 -22.57 -27.04 13.83
N ASP A 1077 -22.69 -27.73 12.71
CA ASP A 1077 -23.48 -28.94 12.55
C ASP A 1077 -22.72 -29.86 11.59
N GLN A 1078 -22.38 -31.04 12.06
CA GLN A 1078 -21.51 -31.98 11.37
C GLN A 1078 -22.14 -33.36 11.38
N ASP A 1079 -22.03 -34.05 10.25
CA ASP A 1079 -22.46 -35.43 10.12
C ASP A 1079 -21.38 -36.21 9.38
N VAL A 1080 -21.00 -37.35 9.92
CA VAL A 1080 -19.92 -38.20 9.43
C VAL A 1080 -20.46 -39.60 9.25
N THR A 1081 -20.39 -40.10 8.02
CA THR A 1081 -20.56 -41.52 7.74
C THR A 1081 -19.18 -42.15 7.67
N GLY A 1082 -18.80 -42.81 8.75
CA GLY A 1082 -17.52 -43.51 8.85
C GLY A 1082 -17.50 -44.82 8.08
N GLY A 1083 -16.33 -45.18 7.54
CA GLY A 1083 -16.07 -46.49 6.94
C GLY A 1083 -15.56 -47.51 7.97
N ASP A 1084 -14.79 -48.50 7.51
CA ASP A 1084 -14.39 -49.64 8.34
C ASP A 1084 -13.53 -49.25 9.55
N PHE A 1085 -12.76 -48.15 9.45
CA PHE A 1085 -11.90 -47.63 10.53
C PHE A 1085 -12.42 -46.36 11.22
N PHE A 1086 -13.55 -45.79 10.80
CA PHE A 1086 -14.09 -44.53 11.34
C PHE A 1086 -15.50 -44.72 11.88
N GLU A 1087 -15.79 -44.21 13.07
CA GLU A 1087 -17.15 -44.25 13.61
C GLU A 1087 -18.06 -43.23 12.92
N SER A 1088 -19.28 -43.65 12.58
CA SER A 1088 -20.32 -42.74 12.09
C SER A 1088 -20.97 -41.97 13.23
N GLY A 1089 -21.33 -40.71 12.99
CA GLY A 1089 -22.21 -39.92 13.84
C GLY A 1089 -22.09 -38.42 13.56
N GLY A 1090 -22.77 -37.61 14.36
CA GLY A 1090 -22.83 -36.18 14.13
C GLY A 1090 -22.87 -35.36 15.42
N ASP A 1091 -22.57 -34.07 15.29
CA ASP A 1091 -22.57 -33.08 16.36
C ASP A 1091 -23.22 -31.78 15.93
N THR A 1092 -23.88 -31.11 16.86
CA THR A 1092 -24.40 -29.77 16.64
C THR A 1092 -24.14 -28.92 17.88
N PHE A 1093 -23.36 -27.85 17.74
CA PHE A 1093 -22.94 -27.04 18.89
C PHE A 1093 -22.79 -25.55 18.57
N TRP A 1094 -22.69 -24.74 19.62
CA TRP A 1094 -22.42 -23.31 19.56
C TRP A 1094 -21.20 -22.94 20.40
N VAL A 1095 -20.30 -22.14 19.85
CA VAL A 1095 -19.17 -21.53 20.56
C VAL A 1095 -19.32 -20.02 20.55
N PHE A 1096 -19.09 -19.39 21.70
CA PHE A 1096 -19.17 -17.93 21.82
C PHE A 1096 -17.84 -17.33 22.27
N ASP A 1097 -17.37 -16.36 21.51
CA ASP A 1097 -16.15 -15.60 21.77
C ASP A 1097 -16.51 -14.16 22.14
N LEU A 1098 -15.79 -13.58 23.09
CA LEU A 1098 -15.90 -12.18 23.49
C LEU A 1098 -14.51 -11.56 23.49
N GLY A 1099 -14.39 -10.30 23.11
CA GLY A 1099 -13.14 -9.58 23.28
C GLY A 1099 -13.30 -8.10 23.52
N ILE A 1100 -12.31 -7.55 24.20
CA ILE A 1100 -12.14 -6.13 24.48
C ILE A 1100 -10.68 -5.77 24.21
N GLY A 1101 -10.44 -4.64 23.57
CA GLY A 1101 -9.10 -4.16 23.33
C GLY A 1101 -9.02 -2.65 23.33
N TYR A 1102 -7.80 -2.16 23.40
CA TYR A 1102 -7.47 -0.75 23.42
C TYR A 1102 -6.25 -0.50 22.53
N ARG A 1103 -6.43 0.34 21.51
CA ARG A 1103 -5.34 0.86 20.69
C ARG A 1103 -4.72 2.07 21.39
N ILE A 1104 -3.42 2.02 21.63
CA ILE A 1104 -2.69 3.07 22.34
C ILE A 1104 -2.51 4.27 21.39
N PRO A 1105 -2.88 5.50 21.81
CA PRO A 1105 -2.72 6.69 20.98
C PRO A 1105 -1.30 6.88 20.46
N LYS A 1106 -1.18 7.58 19.32
CA LYS A 1106 0.08 7.84 18.62
C LYS A 1106 0.82 6.57 18.19
N ARG A 1107 0.08 5.50 17.91
CA ARG A 1107 0.63 4.31 17.23
C ARG A 1107 1.65 3.53 18.07
N HIS A 1108 1.62 3.69 19.40
CA HIS A 1108 2.57 3.02 20.31
C HIS A 1108 2.30 1.52 20.51
N GLY A 1109 1.12 1.02 20.13
CA GLY A 1109 0.77 -0.38 20.29
C GLY A 1109 -0.71 -0.62 20.54
N SER A 1110 -1.04 -1.85 20.93
CA SER A 1110 -2.39 -2.27 21.29
C SER A 1110 -2.36 -3.35 22.37
N ILE A 1111 -3.46 -3.44 23.12
CA ILE A 1111 -3.68 -4.49 24.10
C ILE A 1111 -5.07 -5.05 23.85
N GLN A 1112 -5.21 -6.37 23.79
CA GLN A 1112 -6.47 -7.05 23.54
C GLN A 1112 -6.61 -8.26 24.47
N LEU A 1113 -7.76 -8.37 25.11
CA LEU A 1113 -8.18 -9.57 25.82
C LEU A 1113 -9.29 -10.24 25.00
N LYS A 1114 -9.06 -11.47 24.56
CA LYS A 1114 -10.05 -12.35 23.96
C LYS A 1114 -10.39 -13.45 24.96
N ILE A 1115 -11.66 -13.75 25.13
CA ILE A 1115 -12.16 -14.92 25.84
C ILE A 1115 -12.86 -15.78 24.80
N THR A 1116 -12.40 -17.02 24.62
CA THR A 1116 -12.94 -18.00 23.69
C THR A 1116 -13.79 -19.02 24.42
N ASN A 1117 -14.81 -19.55 23.74
CA ASN A 1117 -15.76 -20.50 24.30
C ASN A 1117 -16.27 -20.11 25.71
N ILE A 1118 -16.87 -18.92 25.84
CA ILE A 1118 -17.27 -18.34 27.14
C ILE A 1118 -18.25 -19.19 27.96
N PHE A 1119 -18.89 -20.19 27.33
CA PHE A 1119 -19.84 -21.10 27.97
C PHE A 1119 -19.27 -22.50 28.23
N ASP A 1120 -18.00 -22.74 27.86
CA ASP A 1120 -17.29 -24.01 28.14
C ASP A 1120 -18.02 -25.23 27.56
N GLU A 1121 -18.58 -25.11 26.36
CA GLU A 1121 -19.30 -26.19 25.67
C GLU A 1121 -18.30 -27.22 25.11
N GLU A 1122 -18.47 -28.49 25.47
CA GLU A 1122 -17.71 -29.64 24.93
C GLU A 1122 -18.42 -30.25 23.71
N PHE A 1123 -17.66 -30.75 22.75
CA PHE A 1123 -18.17 -31.43 21.54
C PHE A 1123 -17.21 -32.55 21.09
N ASN A 1124 -17.74 -33.56 20.40
CA ASN A 1124 -17.03 -34.81 20.07
C ASN A 1124 -16.31 -34.76 18.71
N TYR A 1125 -16.83 -33.98 17.76
CA TYR A 1125 -16.29 -33.91 16.40
C TYR A 1125 -15.48 -32.62 16.21
N ASP A 1126 -14.16 -32.74 16.28
CA ASP A 1126 -13.17 -31.77 15.77
C ASP A 1126 -11.85 -32.49 15.43
N GLN A 1127 -11.97 -33.63 14.75
CA GLN A 1127 -10.85 -34.31 14.10
C GLN A 1127 -11.08 -34.27 12.59
N THR A 1128 -10.90 -33.09 12.00
CA THR A 1128 -10.66 -32.99 10.56
C THR A 1128 -9.37 -33.74 10.25
N LEU A 1129 -9.43 -34.74 9.37
CA LEU A 1129 -8.29 -35.56 8.97
C LEU A 1129 -7.07 -34.70 8.61
N GLY A 1130 -6.14 -34.53 9.55
CA GLY A 1130 -4.77 -34.00 9.35
C GLY A 1130 -4.57 -32.64 8.67
N LEU A 1131 -5.62 -31.92 8.24
CA LEU A 1131 -5.48 -30.78 7.31
C LEU A 1131 -5.88 -29.41 7.88
N GLU A 1132 -6.54 -29.34 9.04
CA GLU A 1132 -6.78 -28.09 9.76
C GLU A 1132 -6.48 -28.23 11.26
N GLU A 1133 -6.09 -27.10 11.87
CA GLU A 1133 -5.77 -26.99 13.30
C GLU A 1133 -7.00 -27.34 14.14
N VAL A 1134 -6.89 -28.40 14.95
CA VAL A 1134 -7.91 -28.88 15.91
C VAL A 1134 -8.45 -27.68 16.70
N VAL A 1135 -9.74 -27.35 16.54
CA VAL A 1135 -10.36 -26.33 17.39
C VAL A 1135 -10.66 -27.00 18.73
N ARG A 1136 -9.77 -26.80 19.70
CA ARG A 1136 -9.97 -27.32 21.05
C ARG A 1136 -10.82 -26.39 21.92
N PRO A 1137 -11.65 -26.94 22.83
CA PRO A 1137 -12.98 -26.44 23.10
C PRO A 1137 -13.22 -26.10 24.58
N ASP A 1138 -12.24 -25.58 25.32
CA ASP A 1138 -12.49 -25.09 26.69
C ASP A 1138 -12.47 -23.56 26.75
N LEU A 1139 -13.03 -23.02 27.82
CA LEU A 1139 -12.93 -21.61 28.16
C LEU A 1139 -11.47 -21.15 28.13
N GLY A 1140 -11.13 -20.34 27.13
CA GLY A 1140 -9.79 -19.78 26.96
C GLY A 1140 -9.77 -18.29 27.20
N ALA A 1141 -8.70 -17.75 27.78
CA ALA A 1141 -8.45 -16.32 27.78
C ALA A 1141 -7.07 -16.04 27.18
N THR A 1142 -7.04 -15.19 26.15
CA THR A 1142 -5.82 -14.76 25.47
C THR A 1142 -5.64 -13.26 25.68
N LEU A 1143 -4.55 -12.88 26.32
CA LEU A 1143 -4.07 -11.50 26.39
C LEU A 1143 -2.99 -11.30 25.34
N LEU A 1144 -3.27 -10.44 24.37
CA LEU A 1144 -2.31 -9.98 23.38
C LEU A 1144 -1.86 -8.57 23.74
N ALA A 1145 -0.55 -8.34 23.77
CA ALA A 1145 0.02 -7.02 23.95
C ALA A 1145 1.17 -6.78 22.96
N THR A 1146 1.06 -5.69 22.21
CA THR A 1146 2.03 -5.29 21.17
C THR A 1146 2.53 -3.88 21.47
N PHE A 1147 3.86 -3.67 21.44
CA PHE A 1147 4.49 -2.38 21.74
C PHE A 1147 5.55 -2.00 20.69
N ASN A 1148 5.56 -0.72 20.31
CA ASN A 1148 6.45 -0.12 19.32
C ASN A 1148 7.49 0.80 19.97
N PHE A 1149 8.76 0.65 19.59
CA PHE A 1149 9.89 1.46 20.09
C PHE A 1149 10.81 2.00 19.00
#